data_AF-A0A8S0PV75-F1
#
_entry.id   AF-A0A8S0PV75-F1
#
_cell.length_a   1.000
_cell.length_b   1.000
_cell.length_c   1.000
_cell.angle_alpha   90.00
_cell.angle_beta   90.00
_cell.angle_gamma   90.00
#
_symmetry.space_group_name_H-M   'P 1'
#
loop_
_entity.id
_entity.type
_entity.pdbx_description
1 polymer ?
#
loop_
_entity_poly.entity_id
_entity_poly.type
_entity_poly.pdbx_seq_one_letter_code
_entity_poly.pdbx_strand_id
1 'polypeptide(L)'
;MSETRDHVAVRIDDILLDLPFTPSKPSIFRVDDDLRRMNENLYDPKVLAIGPLHHDKDQLRKMEQQKFRYLKLLLQRRNESSVDRYVMAIRSFEEKARECYAENIEFDRDKFVEMLILDGFFIIELLRKHGIEGFRDKDDTIFQYEQIISRLRHDLFLVENQIPWFILDQLFSMTRTGNPDDNINYLIRLFIDDISPWSEVSEATLNLPIKNEDHLLGLVYKIWCSSFTTMPCKPAKKTEEEKILTVNSINELEEAGIKFEKDSNSNGLDIKFIKGVMKIPGLHVSDETETLFRNMIAYEHCFPDDHPKCITDYAFFMHCLINSSKDVAALRRAGIITNFLGDDGMVYHMFNRIGRYIPTSSDFCYEQVFEQVNRHCGQRWNRWMANLRHNYFNTPCRLGRMMGWIQIILGMLVIIVSISSLSRFYSAGFFLHNEDMCRHFYGFKDFYEGIDVKALTARVEEVLNKMERLQDKLELTVQQMEKNKENLHKSSISSFEYKKFLEAEVIRPLYSAHIALRQIRLPRIENGTLVEDPLINNFVIEEIRKYISPKENRVGKINIYGTGKIYNTIGHACVSMKKELEEYMEYDIGSYCKDDWNLAQKLMIHGCDPLPRRRCLTRASKLYLKPYSINESLWRIPDGRNVRWSNYQCRNFECLASKNPRRGYSKCTGCFEMEKERLKWVTNTSLPIDFMIKDVLAIKPGEMRIGLDFGVGTGTFAARMRELDVTIVSTALNLRAPFNEMIALRGLIPLYVTLNQRLPFFDNTLDLIHTAGFMDGWIDLQLLDFILFDWDRILRPGGLLWIDRFFCLRKDLDDFMYMFLQFRYRKHKWSIAPKSNDQVYLSALLEKPPRSL
;
A
#
# COMPACT_ATOMS: atom_id res chain seq x y z
N MET A 1 -43.01 -70.68 12.77
CA MET A 1 -42.89 -69.23 13.01
C MET A 1 -41.96 -68.68 11.95
N SER A 2 -42.52 -68.03 10.93
CA SER A 2 -41.73 -67.28 9.96
C SER A 2 -41.28 -66.02 10.68
N GLU A 3 -40.00 -65.93 11.02
CA GLU A 3 -39.40 -64.69 11.51
C GLU A 3 -39.47 -63.68 10.38
N THR A 4 -40.39 -62.73 10.50
CA THR A 4 -40.42 -61.53 9.67
C THR A 4 -39.10 -60.79 9.88
N ARG A 5 -38.22 -60.88 8.87
CA ARG A 5 -36.97 -60.11 8.80
C ARG A 5 -37.28 -58.63 9.06
N ASP A 6 -36.44 -58.01 9.88
CA ASP A 6 -36.58 -56.60 10.23
C ASP A 6 -36.50 -55.71 8.98
N HIS A 7 -37.42 -54.75 8.86
CA HIS A 7 -37.52 -53.85 7.71
C HIS A 7 -36.25 -53.00 7.47
N VAL A 8 -35.49 -52.69 8.53
CA VAL A 8 -34.21 -51.99 8.41
C VAL A 8 -33.17 -52.91 7.81
N ALA A 9 -33.15 -54.19 8.19
CA ALA A 9 -32.24 -55.17 7.62
C ALA A 9 -32.52 -55.43 6.14
N VAL A 10 -33.79 -55.52 5.72
CA VAL A 10 -34.16 -55.60 4.30
C VAL A 10 -33.69 -54.35 3.55
N ARG A 11 -33.94 -53.16 4.10
CA ARG A 11 -33.49 -51.90 3.46
C ARG A 11 -31.96 -51.81 3.36
N ILE A 12 -31.23 -52.26 4.37
CA ILE A 12 -29.76 -52.29 4.35
C ILE A 12 -29.26 -53.31 3.32
N ASP A 13 -29.83 -54.52 3.29
CA ASP A 13 -29.47 -55.55 2.31
C ASP A 13 -29.74 -55.07 0.87
N ASP A 14 -30.86 -54.37 0.63
CA ASP A 14 -31.18 -53.76 -0.68
C ASP A 14 -30.15 -52.68 -1.05
N ILE A 15 -29.79 -51.79 -0.12
CA ILE A 15 -28.74 -50.77 -0.34
C ILE A 15 -27.38 -51.42 -0.62
N LEU A 16 -27.04 -52.51 0.08
CA LEU A 16 -25.78 -53.24 -0.11
C LEU A 16 -25.74 -54.02 -1.43
N LEU A 17 -26.89 -54.50 -1.93
CA LEU A 17 -27.02 -55.14 -3.23
C LEU A 17 -26.86 -54.13 -4.39
N ASP A 18 -27.37 -52.91 -4.21
CA ASP A 18 -27.27 -51.83 -5.19
C ASP A 18 -25.91 -51.09 -5.15
N LEU A 19 -25.12 -51.26 -4.08
CA LEU A 19 -23.78 -50.66 -3.95
C LEU A 19 -22.74 -51.46 -4.75
N PRO A 20 -22.10 -50.86 -5.78
CA PRO A 20 -21.04 -51.53 -6.51
C PRO A 20 -19.82 -51.79 -5.60
N PHE A 21 -19.21 -52.97 -5.73
CA PHE A 21 -18.01 -53.36 -4.97
C PHE A 21 -16.80 -52.44 -5.18
N THR A 22 -16.76 -51.73 -6.31
CA THR A 22 -15.76 -50.71 -6.61
C THR A 22 -16.44 -49.34 -6.70
N PRO A 23 -16.02 -48.35 -5.91
CA PRO A 23 -16.55 -47.00 -6.05
C PRO A 23 -16.29 -46.48 -7.47
N SER A 24 -17.28 -45.80 -8.06
CA SER A 24 -17.07 -45.08 -9.31
C SER A 24 -15.92 -44.09 -9.15
N LYS A 25 -15.20 -43.84 -10.25
CA LYS A 25 -14.18 -42.79 -10.30
C LYS A 25 -14.77 -41.61 -11.06
N PRO A 26 -15.57 -40.75 -10.41
CA PRO A 26 -16.08 -39.56 -11.04
C PRO A 26 -14.93 -38.67 -11.51
N SER A 27 -15.21 -37.81 -12.48
CA SER A 27 -14.26 -36.82 -13.01
C SER A 27 -14.81 -35.40 -12.98
N ILE A 28 -16.10 -35.23 -12.69
CA ILE A 28 -16.77 -33.92 -12.55
C ILE A 28 -17.33 -33.82 -11.12
N PHE A 29 -16.94 -32.78 -10.41
CA PHE A 29 -17.19 -32.60 -8.98
C PHE A 29 -17.60 -31.17 -8.68
N ARG A 30 -18.38 -30.97 -7.61
CA ARG A 30 -18.39 -29.66 -6.93
C ARG A 30 -17.12 -29.47 -6.14
N VAL A 31 -16.67 -28.22 -6.13
CA VAL A 31 -15.50 -27.78 -5.38
C VAL A 31 -15.80 -27.84 -3.90
N ASP A 32 -14.82 -28.30 -3.13
CA ASP A 32 -14.89 -28.37 -1.67
C ASP A 32 -15.29 -27.01 -1.05
N ASP A 33 -16.13 -27.07 -0.01
CA ASP A 33 -16.70 -25.89 0.65
C ASP A 33 -15.61 -24.96 1.20
N ASP A 34 -14.48 -25.47 1.67
CA ASP A 34 -13.40 -24.63 2.20
C ASP A 34 -12.69 -23.85 1.09
N LEU A 35 -12.54 -24.44 -0.11
CA LEU A 35 -12.05 -23.72 -1.29
C LEU A 35 -13.09 -22.69 -1.78
N ARG A 36 -14.38 -23.04 -1.76
CA ARG A 36 -15.48 -22.15 -2.20
C ARG A 36 -15.68 -20.95 -1.28
N ARG A 37 -15.60 -21.11 0.05
CA ARG A 37 -15.80 -20.05 1.06
C ARG A 37 -14.93 -18.82 0.86
N MET A 38 -13.76 -18.99 0.24
CA MET A 38 -12.84 -17.88 -0.04
C MET A 38 -13.42 -16.90 -1.07
N ASN A 39 -14.03 -17.41 -2.13
CA ASN A 39 -14.73 -16.62 -3.15
C ASN A 39 -15.57 -17.52 -4.07
N GLU A 40 -16.87 -17.64 -3.78
CA GLU A 40 -17.81 -18.47 -4.54
C GLU A 40 -17.93 -18.06 -6.01
N ASN A 41 -17.73 -16.76 -6.32
CA ASN A 41 -17.86 -16.23 -7.68
C ASN A 41 -16.80 -16.77 -8.66
N LEU A 42 -15.77 -17.47 -8.18
CA LEU A 42 -14.72 -18.05 -9.02
C LEU A 42 -15.10 -19.45 -9.56
N TYR A 43 -16.18 -20.03 -9.06
CA TYR A 43 -16.64 -21.37 -9.44
C TYR A 43 -18.04 -21.33 -10.07
N ASP A 44 -18.76 -20.22 -9.94
CA ASP A 44 -20.11 -20.04 -10.45
C ASP A 44 -20.13 -19.50 -11.90
N PRO A 45 -20.87 -20.12 -12.83
CA PRO A 45 -21.02 -19.62 -14.19
C PRO A 45 -21.79 -18.30 -14.24
N LYS A 46 -21.38 -17.43 -15.17
CA LYS A 46 -21.89 -16.05 -15.31
C LYS A 46 -23.00 -15.93 -16.34
N VAL A 47 -22.93 -16.68 -17.44
CA VAL A 47 -23.83 -16.57 -18.60
C VAL A 47 -24.21 -17.92 -19.21
N LEU A 48 -23.41 -18.98 -19.03
CA LEU A 48 -23.60 -20.29 -19.67
C LEU A 48 -23.55 -21.41 -18.63
N ALA A 49 -24.65 -22.14 -18.48
CA ALA A 49 -24.64 -23.45 -17.83
C ALA A 49 -24.19 -24.53 -18.83
N ILE A 50 -23.34 -25.45 -18.40
CA ILE A 50 -23.00 -26.69 -19.11
C ILE A 50 -23.06 -27.82 -18.09
N GLY A 51 -23.79 -28.88 -18.43
CA GLY A 51 -23.99 -29.97 -17.50
C GLY A 51 -25.08 -29.67 -16.46
N PRO A 52 -25.36 -30.63 -15.56
CA PRO A 52 -26.50 -30.58 -14.66
C PRO A 52 -26.30 -29.68 -13.43
N LEU A 53 -25.07 -29.45 -12.97
CA LEU A 53 -24.78 -28.87 -11.65
C LEU A 53 -25.23 -27.40 -11.48
N HIS A 54 -25.37 -26.67 -12.59
CA HIS A 54 -25.80 -25.26 -12.62
C HIS A 54 -26.99 -24.99 -13.56
N HIS A 55 -27.55 -26.04 -14.17
CA HIS A 55 -28.54 -25.93 -15.24
C HIS A 55 -29.79 -25.13 -14.86
N ASP A 56 -30.30 -25.32 -13.64
CA ASP A 56 -31.59 -24.76 -13.23
C ASP A 56 -31.47 -23.33 -12.64
N LYS A 57 -30.30 -22.67 -12.74
CA LYS A 57 -30.10 -21.28 -12.27
C LYS A 57 -30.82 -20.27 -13.19
N ASP A 58 -31.77 -19.52 -12.65
CA ASP A 58 -32.61 -18.56 -13.40
C ASP A 58 -31.82 -17.56 -14.25
N GLN A 59 -30.67 -17.08 -13.74
CA GLN A 59 -29.81 -16.11 -14.43
C GLN A 59 -29.20 -16.63 -15.75
N LEU A 60 -29.13 -17.95 -15.96
CA LEU A 60 -28.48 -18.58 -17.12
C LEU A 60 -29.46 -18.92 -18.25
N ARG A 61 -30.78 -18.82 -18.00
CA ARG A 61 -31.84 -19.23 -18.95
C ARG A 61 -31.77 -18.56 -20.33
N LYS A 62 -31.22 -17.34 -20.43
CA LYS A 62 -31.11 -16.63 -21.70
C LYS A 62 -30.22 -17.38 -22.70
N MET A 63 -29.16 -18.04 -22.22
CA MET A 63 -28.22 -18.75 -23.08
C MET A 63 -28.80 -20.08 -23.61
N GLU A 64 -29.74 -20.70 -22.88
CA GLU A 64 -30.44 -21.91 -23.33
C GLU A 64 -31.15 -21.71 -24.69
N GLN A 65 -31.80 -20.55 -24.88
CA GLN A 65 -32.42 -20.22 -26.16
C GLN A 65 -31.40 -20.13 -27.29
N GLN A 66 -30.19 -19.63 -26.99
CA GLN A 66 -29.11 -19.55 -27.96
C GLN A 66 -28.53 -20.93 -28.30
N LYS A 67 -28.47 -21.86 -27.34
CA LYS A 67 -28.10 -23.27 -27.62
C LYS A 67 -29.05 -23.92 -28.62
N PHE A 68 -30.36 -23.74 -28.44
CA PHE A 68 -31.36 -24.22 -29.41
C PHE A 68 -31.20 -23.58 -30.78
N ARG A 69 -30.84 -22.30 -30.85
CA ARG A 69 -30.56 -21.62 -32.12
C ARG A 69 -29.35 -22.24 -32.83
N TYR A 70 -28.27 -22.52 -32.10
CA TYR A 70 -27.09 -23.21 -32.66
C TYR A 70 -27.44 -24.61 -33.16
N LEU A 71 -28.21 -25.38 -32.38
CA LEU A 71 -28.70 -26.69 -32.80
C LEU A 71 -29.54 -26.60 -34.08
N LYS A 72 -30.48 -25.65 -34.16
CA LYS A 72 -31.31 -25.43 -35.35
C LYS A 72 -30.46 -25.16 -36.59
N LEU A 73 -29.45 -24.31 -36.47
CA LEU A 73 -28.55 -23.96 -37.58
C LEU A 73 -27.69 -25.16 -38.01
N LEU A 74 -27.20 -25.95 -37.05
CA LEU A 74 -26.48 -27.19 -37.33
C LEU A 74 -27.35 -28.19 -38.12
N LEU A 75 -28.59 -28.43 -37.69
CA LEU A 75 -29.51 -29.34 -38.38
C LEU A 75 -29.84 -28.86 -39.79
N GLN A 76 -30.08 -27.56 -39.97
CA GLN A 76 -30.29 -26.95 -41.29
C GLN A 76 -29.08 -27.15 -42.20
N ARG A 77 -27.86 -26.90 -41.71
CA ARG A 77 -26.62 -27.07 -42.47
C ARG A 77 -26.41 -28.53 -42.91
N ARG A 78 -26.90 -29.50 -42.12
CA ARG A 78 -26.80 -30.93 -42.42
C ARG A 78 -28.00 -31.49 -43.20
N ASN A 79 -29.00 -30.66 -43.49
CA ASN A 79 -30.27 -31.07 -44.09
C ASN A 79 -30.97 -32.18 -43.28
N GLU A 80 -30.96 -32.06 -41.96
CA GLU A 80 -31.59 -32.98 -41.02
C GLU A 80 -32.84 -32.33 -40.41
N SER A 81 -33.96 -33.06 -40.36
CA SER A 81 -35.24 -32.55 -39.84
C SER A 81 -35.49 -32.88 -38.36
N SER A 82 -34.69 -33.77 -37.77
CA SER A 82 -34.88 -34.28 -36.41
C SER A 82 -33.54 -34.62 -35.73
N VAL A 83 -33.54 -34.64 -34.40
CA VAL A 83 -32.40 -35.04 -33.56
C VAL A 83 -32.39 -36.52 -33.19
N ASP A 84 -33.36 -37.32 -33.67
CA ASP A 84 -33.58 -38.72 -33.25
C ASP A 84 -32.31 -39.57 -33.26
N ARG A 85 -31.49 -39.44 -34.30
CA ARG A 85 -30.23 -40.20 -34.42
C ARG A 85 -29.24 -39.88 -33.30
N TYR A 86 -29.17 -38.62 -32.86
CA TYR A 86 -28.31 -38.19 -31.78
C TYR A 86 -28.87 -38.60 -30.42
N VAL A 87 -30.19 -38.51 -30.25
CA VAL A 87 -30.89 -39.01 -29.05
C VAL A 87 -30.63 -40.49 -28.86
N MET A 88 -30.78 -41.31 -29.90
CA MET A 88 -30.48 -42.75 -29.83
C MET A 88 -29.01 -43.02 -29.46
N ALA A 89 -28.07 -42.27 -30.04
CA ALA A 89 -26.64 -42.44 -29.78
C ALA A 89 -26.23 -42.02 -28.35
N ILE A 90 -26.73 -40.89 -27.85
CA ILE A 90 -26.37 -40.41 -26.50
C ILE A 90 -27.12 -41.20 -25.42
N ARG A 91 -28.33 -41.68 -25.69
CA ARG A 91 -29.09 -42.53 -24.75
C ARG A 91 -28.35 -43.81 -24.38
N SER A 92 -27.54 -44.39 -25.27
CA SER A 92 -26.71 -45.56 -24.94
C SER A 92 -25.51 -45.24 -24.04
N PHE A 93 -25.15 -43.97 -23.88
CA PHE A 93 -24.06 -43.51 -23.02
C PHE A 93 -24.53 -42.85 -21.72
N GLU A 94 -25.85 -42.77 -21.50
CA GLU A 94 -26.42 -41.98 -20.41
C GLU A 94 -25.94 -42.43 -19.02
N GLU A 95 -26.01 -43.73 -18.74
CA GLU A 95 -25.59 -44.30 -17.45
C GLU A 95 -24.11 -44.03 -17.19
N LYS A 96 -23.26 -44.29 -18.19
CA LYS A 96 -21.82 -43.98 -18.15
C LYS A 96 -21.54 -42.48 -17.97
N ALA A 97 -22.35 -41.60 -18.57
CA ALA A 97 -22.20 -40.15 -18.40
C ALA A 97 -22.59 -39.69 -17.00
N ARG A 98 -23.58 -40.34 -16.39
CA ARG A 98 -24.00 -40.07 -15.01
C ARG A 98 -22.91 -40.49 -14.01
N GLU A 99 -22.24 -41.60 -14.25
CA GLU A 99 -21.10 -42.08 -13.45
C GLU A 99 -19.89 -41.12 -13.44
N CYS A 100 -19.79 -40.19 -14.39
CA CYS A 100 -18.75 -39.17 -14.39
C CYS A 100 -18.96 -38.08 -13.34
N TYR A 101 -20.18 -37.91 -12.81
CA TYR A 101 -20.49 -36.92 -11.79
C TYR A 101 -20.37 -37.54 -10.40
N ALA A 102 -19.71 -36.85 -9.48
CA ALA A 102 -19.56 -37.30 -8.10
C ALA A 102 -20.85 -37.20 -7.28
N GLU A 103 -21.75 -36.32 -7.68
CA GLU A 103 -23.06 -36.12 -7.05
C GLU A 103 -24.16 -36.86 -7.83
N ASN A 104 -25.19 -37.25 -7.09
CA ASN A 104 -26.40 -37.83 -7.70
C ASN A 104 -27.12 -36.76 -8.52
N ILE A 105 -27.21 -36.99 -9.83
CA ILE A 105 -27.91 -36.09 -10.74
C ILE A 105 -29.41 -36.36 -10.65
N GLU A 106 -30.18 -35.36 -10.19
CA GLU A 106 -31.64 -35.45 -10.00
C GLU A 106 -32.45 -35.43 -11.31
N PHE A 107 -31.81 -35.26 -12.47
CA PHE A 107 -32.51 -35.27 -13.75
C PHE A 107 -32.99 -36.67 -14.10
N ASP A 108 -34.24 -36.76 -14.57
CA ASP A 108 -34.72 -37.95 -15.24
C ASP A 108 -33.88 -38.26 -16.49
N ARG A 109 -34.03 -39.49 -16.99
CA ARG A 109 -33.23 -40.00 -18.08
C ARG A 109 -33.37 -39.17 -19.37
N ASP A 110 -34.57 -38.70 -19.68
CA ASP A 110 -34.83 -37.98 -20.92
C ASP A 110 -34.30 -36.54 -20.83
N LYS A 111 -34.55 -35.85 -19.70
CA LYS A 111 -34.02 -34.51 -19.43
C LYS A 111 -32.48 -34.49 -19.44
N PHE A 112 -31.85 -35.51 -18.88
CA PHE A 112 -30.39 -35.60 -18.87
C PHE A 112 -29.79 -35.81 -20.27
N VAL A 113 -30.40 -36.68 -21.09
CA VAL A 113 -29.98 -36.88 -22.49
C VAL A 113 -30.21 -35.61 -23.32
N GLU A 114 -31.32 -34.90 -23.13
CA GLU A 114 -31.60 -33.63 -23.79
C GLU A 114 -30.50 -32.60 -23.49
N MET A 115 -30.15 -32.44 -22.21
CA MET A 115 -29.08 -31.52 -21.77
C MET A 115 -27.74 -31.88 -22.40
N LEU A 116 -27.32 -33.16 -22.35
CA LEU A 116 -26.03 -33.59 -22.92
C LEU A 116 -25.92 -33.29 -24.42
N ILE A 117 -27.02 -33.46 -25.16
CA ILE A 117 -27.06 -33.18 -26.60
C ILE A 117 -27.00 -31.69 -26.86
N LEU A 118 -27.82 -30.91 -26.16
CA LEU A 118 -27.91 -29.46 -26.36
C LEU A 118 -26.60 -28.76 -26.01
N ASP A 119 -26.03 -29.10 -24.85
CA ASP A 119 -24.76 -28.54 -24.35
C ASP A 119 -23.58 -28.99 -25.20
N GLY A 120 -23.55 -30.28 -25.58
CA GLY A 120 -22.51 -30.82 -26.42
C GLY A 120 -22.49 -30.19 -27.82
N PHE A 121 -23.66 -30.01 -28.44
CA PHE A 121 -23.74 -29.31 -29.72
C PHE A 121 -23.40 -27.83 -29.62
N PHE A 122 -23.81 -27.18 -28.53
CA PHE A 122 -23.44 -25.78 -28.31
C PHE A 122 -21.92 -25.61 -28.25
N ILE A 123 -21.22 -26.45 -27.47
CA ILE A 123 -19.75 -26.42 -27.38
C ILE A 123 -19.13 -26.66 -28.77
N ILE A 124 -19.56 -27.69 -29.49
CA ILE A 124 -19.03 -28.02 -30.83
C ILE A 124 -19.24 -26.87 -31.81
N GLU A 125 -20.44 -26.30 -31.87
CA GLU A 125 -20.73 -25.19 -32.79
C GLU A 125 -20.01 -23.90 -32.39
N LEU A 126 -19.85 -23.63 -31.10
CA LEU A 126 -19.06 -22.51 -30.62
C LEU A 126 -17.60 -22.63 -31.07
N LEU A 127 -17.00 -23.82 -30.93
CA LEU A 127 -15.63 -24.11 -31.38
C LEU A 127 -15.48 -23.94 -32.91
N ARG A 128 -16.43 -24.48 -33.69
CA ARG A 128 -16.44 -24.31 -35.17
C ARG A 128 -16.56 -22.85 -35.58
N LYS A 129 -17.49 -22.11 -34.99
CA LYS A 129 -17.69 -20.69 -35.28
C LYS A 129 -16.49 -19.85 -34.86
N HIS A 130 -15.80 -20.23 -33.79
CA HIS A 130 -14.57 -19.58 -33.38
C HIS A 130 -13.43 -19.83 -34.38
N GLY A 131 -13.16 -21.08 -34.75
CA GLY A 131 -12.02 -21.45 -35.58
C GLY A 131 -12.21 -21.33 -37.11
N ILE A 132 -13.45 -21.35 -37.60
CA ILE A 132 -13.75 -21.34 -39.04
C ILE A 132 -14.65 -20.14 -39.36
N GLU A 133 -14.08 -19.09 -39.96
CA GLU A 133 -14.82 -17.85 -40.26
C GLU A 133 -16.10 -18.10 -41.08
N GLY A 134 -16.07 -19.07 -42.00
CA GLY A 134 -17.23 -19.43 -42.82
C GLY A 134 -18.44 -20.00 -42.06
N PHE A 135 -18.28 -20.35 -40.78
CA PHE A 135 -19.36 -20.86 -39.92
C PHE A 135 -20.01 -19.73 -39.09
N ARG A 136 -19.44 -18.51 -39.10
CA ARG A 136 -19.98 -17.36 -38.38
C ARG A 136 -21.15 -16.76 -39.15
N ASP A 137 -22.31 -16.69 -38.51
CA ASP A 137 -23.44 -15.94 -39.06
C ASP A 137 -23.19 -14.44 -38.86
N LYS A 138 -23.57 -13.61 -39.84
CA LYS A 138 -23.40 -12.15 -39.74
C LYS A 138 -24.09 -11.54 -38.51
N ASP A 139 -25.20 -12.14 -38.10
CA ASP A 139 -26.03 -11.71 -36.98
C ASP A 139 -25.78 -12.51 -35.68
N ASP A 140 -24.64 -13.20 -35.56
CA ASP A 140 -24.31 -14.00 -34.37
C ASP A 140 -23.87 -13.10 -33.21
N THR A 141 -24.78 -12.87 -32.27
CA THR A 141 -24.56 -11.98 -31.12
C THR A 141 -23.37 -12.39 -30.25
N ILE A 142 -22.98 -13.68 -30.22
CA ILE A 142 -21.84 -14.15 -29.42
C ILE A 142 -20.52 -13.57 -29.95
N PHE A 143 -20.34 -13.54 -31.28
CA PHE A 143 -19.11 -13.08 -31.92
C PHE A 143 -19.15 -11.61 -32.34
N GLN A 144 -20.31 -10.96 -32.26
CA GLN A 144 -20.43 -9.50 -32.41
C GLN A 144 -19.88 -8.72 -31.21
N TYR A 145 -19.93 -9.30 -30.02
CA TYR A 145 -19.50 -8.64 -28.78
C TYR A 145 -18.42 -9.44 -28.07
N GLU A 146 -17.19 -8.93 -28.09
CA GLU A 146 -16.01 -9.56 -27.48
C GLU A 146 -16.19 -9.90 -25.98
N GLN A 147 -16.97 -9.09 -25.26
CA GLN A 147 -17.29 -9.34 -23.85
C GLN A 147 -18.10 -10.63 -23.63
N ILE A 148 -18.93 -11.05 -24.60
CA ILE A 148 -19.73 -12.27 -24.47
C ILE A 148 -18.83 -13.49 -24.63
N ILE A 149 -17.95 -13.52 -25.63
CA ILE A 149 -17.03 -14.64 -25.84
C ILE A 149 -16.04 -14.79 -24.67
N SER A 150 -15.56 -13.69 -24.09
CA SER A 150 -14.73 -13.72 -22.86
C SER A 150 -15.49 -14.38 -21.68
N ARG A 151 -16.77 -14.04 -21.47
CA ARG A 151 -17.59 -14.68 -20.43
C ARG A 151 -17.90 -16.14 -20.72
N LEU A 152 -18.10 -16.51 -21.99
CA LEU A 152 -18.28 -17.91 -22.38
C LEU A 152 -17.02 -18.74 -22.13
N ARG A 153 -15.83 -18.20 -22.47
CA ARG A 153 -14.54 -18.83 -22.15
C ARG A 153 -14.41 -19.08 -20.66
N HIS A 154 -14.69 -18.07 -19.85
CA HIS A 154 -14.70 -18.21 -18.39
C HIS A 154 -15.59 -19.40 -17.95
N ASP A 155 -16.85 -19.44 -18.39
CA ASP A 155 -17.80 -20.45 -17.95
C ASP A 155 -17.49 -21.87 -18.46
N LEU A 156 -16.92 -22.01 -19.65
CA LEU A 156 -16.56 -23.30 -20.26
C LEU A 156 -15.44 -24.05 -19.54
N PHE A 157 -14.62 -23.33 -18.76
CA PHE A 157 -13.48 -23.89 -18.04
C PHE A 157 -13.68 -23.89 -16.51
N LEU A 158 -14.92 -23.78 -16.05
CA LEU A 158 -15.25 -24.01 -14.64
C LEU A 158 -15.37 -25.51 -14.38
N VAL A 159 -14.77 -25.99 -13.29
CA VAL A 159 -14.74 -27.43 -12.95
C VAL A 159 -16.14 -27.99 -12.69
N GLU A 160 -17.06 -27.17 -12.17
CA GLU A 160 -18.46 -27.53 -11.89
C GLU A 160 -19.38 -27.41 -13.12
N ASN A 161 -18.86 -26.93 -14.26
CA ASN A 161 -19.65 -26.59 -15.45
C ASN A 161 -19.20 -27.40 -16.67
N GLN A 162 -19.18 -28.74 -16.53
CA GLN A 162 -18.60 -29.66 -17.51
C GLN A 162 -19.59 -30.76 -17.93
N ILE A 163 -19.34 -31.32 -19.13
CA ILE A 163 -19.91 -32.60 -19.60
C ILE A 163 -18.78 -33.55 -20.00
N PRO A 164 -19.01 -34.88 -19.97
CA PRO A 164 -17.97 -35.85 -20.29
C PRO A 164 -17.45 -35.72 -21.73
N TRP A 165 -16.14 -35.81 -21.92
CA TRP A 165 -15.49 -35.63 -23.21
C TRP A 165 -15.99 -36.62 -24.28
N PHE A 166 -16.27 -37.86 -23.91
CA PHE A 166 -16.75 -38.87 -24.86
C PHE A 166 -18.12 -38.51 -25.46
N ILE A 167 -18.93 -37.69 -24.78
CA ILE A 167 -20.18 -37.15 -25.35
C ILE A 167 -19.84 -36.17 -26.48
N LEU A 168 -18.89 -35.27 -26.25
CA LEU A 168 -18.41 -34.33 -27.27
C LEU A 168 -17.79 -35.06 -28.46
N ASP A 169 -16.95 -36.06 -28.22
CA ASP A 169 -16.32 -36.87 -29.27
C ASP A 169 -17.36 -37.62 -30.13
N GLN A 170 -18.35 -38.24 -29.46
CA GLN A 170 -19.45 -38.92 -30.14
C GLN A 170 -20.26 -37.94 -31.01
N LEU A 171 -20.72 -36.81 -30.45
CA LEU A 171 -21.52 -35.82 -31.18
C LEU A 171 -20.71 -35.16 -32.32
N PHE A 172 -19.42 -34.90 -32.10
CA PHE A 172 -18.55 -34.34 -33.11
C PHE A 172 -18.38 -35.30 -34.28
N SER A 173 -18.09 -36.58 -34.00
CA SER A 173 -17.93 -37.63 -35.03
C SER A 173 -19.16 -37.76 -35.93
N MET A 174 -20.37 -37.65 -35.35
CA MET A 174 -21.64 -37.72 -36.07
C MET A 174 -21.94 -36.48 -36.90
N THR A 175 -21.27 -35.36 -36.63
CA THR A 175 -21.51 -34.06 -37.28
C THR A 175 -20.35 -33.52 -38.10
N ARG A 176 -19.24 -34.25 -38.21
CA ARG A 176 -18.08 -33.87 -39.03
C ARG A 176 -18.51 -33.41 -40.41
N THR A 177 -17.87 -32.33 -40.85
CA THR A 177 -18.00 -31.81 -42.21
C THR A 177 -16.87 -32.39 -43.08
N GLY A 178 -17.01 -32.28 -44.39
CA GLY A 178 -15.93 -32.61 -45.32
C GLY A 178 -14.78 -31.60 -45.31
N ASN A 179 -14.85 -30.55 -44.48
CA ASN A 179 -13.81 -29.54 -44.37
C ASN A 179 -12.62 -30.10 -43.55
N PRO A 180 -11.39 -30.09 -44.08
CA PRO A 180 -10.19 -30.48 -43.33
C PRO A 180 -9.98 -29.71 -42.03
N ASP A 181 -10.41 -28.44 -41.99
CA ASP A 181 -10.27 -27.56 -40.82
C ASP A 181 -11.29 -27.87 -39.71
N ASP A 182 -12.35 -28.63 -40.01
CA ASP A 182 -13.33 -29.11 -39.02
C ASP A 182 -12.77 -30.34 -38.29
N ASN A 183 -11.73 -30.08 -37.52
CA ASN A 183 -11.04 -31.04 -36.68
C ASN A 183 -11.12 -30.58 -35.23
N ILE A 184 -11.77 -31.38 -34.37
CA ILE A 184 -12.01 -31.01 -32.97
C ILE A 184 -10.73 -30.66 -32.22
N ASN A 185 -9.62 -31.35 -32.51
CA ASN A 185 -8.33 -31.06 -31.88
C ASN A 185 -7.80 -29.70 -32.32
N TYR A 186 -7.93 -29.35 -33.60
CA TYR A 186 -7.51 -28.06 -34.12
C TYR A 186 -8.36 -26.92 -33.52
N LEU A 187 -9.69 -27.05 -33.56
CA LEU A 187 -10.62 -26.03 -33.08
C LEU A 187 -10.45 -25.74 -31.59
N ILE A 188 -10.25 -26.79 -30.78
CA ILE A 188 -10.03 -26.64 -29.35
C ILE A 188 -8.70 -25.98 -29.05
N ARG A 189 -7.63 -26.30 -29.81
CA ARG A 189 -6.34 -25.63 -29.63
C ARG A 189 -6.43 -24.13 -29.87
N LEU A 190 -7.09 -23.71 -30.96
CA LEU A 190 -7.34 -22.28 -31.21
C LEU A 190 -8.07 -21.63 -30.02
N PHE A 191 -9.07 -22.32 -29.47
CA PHE A 191 -9.83 -21.81 -28.34
C PHE A 191 -9.02 -21.77 -27.04
N ILE A 192 -8.11 -22.73 -26.82
CA ILE A 192 -7.20 -22.79 -25.67
C ILE A 192 -6.12 -21.71 -25.77
N ASP A 193 -5.56 -21.47 -26.95
CA ASP A 193 -4.51 -20.47 -27.14
C ASP A 193 -5.00 -19.07 -26.72
N ASP A 194 -6.27 -18.75 -27.02
CA ASP A 194 -6.92 -17.50 -26.63
C ASP A 194 -7.12 -17.33 -25.11
N ILE A 195 -7.05 -18.41 -24.32
CA ILE A 195 -7.19 -18.35 -22.85
C ILE A 195 -5.89 -18.69 -22.11
N SER A 196 -4.85 -19.09 -22.83
CA SER A 196 -3.58 -19.49 -22.24
C SER A 196 -2.96 -18.29 -21.51
N PRO A 197 -2.62 -18.42 -20.21
CA PRO A 197 -1.91 -17.36 -19.53
C PRO A 197 -0.44 -17.30 -19.95
N TRP A 198 0.09 -18.22 -20.75
CA TRP A 198 1.50 -18.20 -21.17
C TRP A 198 1.68 -17.62 -22.57
N SER A 199 2.72 -16.81 -22.73
CA SER A 199 2.97 -16.03 -23.95
C SER A 199 3.24 -16.87 -25.21
N GLU A 200 3.80 -18.07 -25.04
CA GLU A 200 4.28 -18.93 -26.13
C GLU A 200 4.02 -20.40 -25.73
N VAL A 201 2.95 -21.01 -26.25
CA VAL A 201 2.74 -22.46 -26.12
C VAL A 201 3.52 -23.15 -27.24
N SER A 202 4.41 -24.09 -26.90
CA SER A 202 5.20 -24.81 -27.91
C SER A 202 4.31 -25.57 -28.90
N GLU A 203 4.66 -25.50 -30.18
CA GLU A 203 4.03 -26.25 -31.27
C GLU A 203 4.06 -27.78 -31.02
N ALA A 204 5.02 -28.28 -30.22
CA ALA A 204 5.09 -29.68 -29.81
C ALA A 204 3.95 -30.07 -28.84
N THR A 205 3.60 -29.20 -27.90
CA THR A 205 2.46 -29.33 -26.99
C THR A 205 1.14 -29.26 -27.76
N LEU A 206 1.14 -28.45 -28.82
CA LEU A 206 0.05 -28.33 -29.79
C LEU A 206 -0.11 -29.53 -30.74
N ASN A 207 0.68 -30.59 -30.59
CA ASN A 207 0.56 -31.82 -31.40
C ASN A 207 0.23 -33.08 -30.60
N LEU A 208 0.02 -32.97 -29.28
CA LEU A 208 -0.33 -34.11 -28.42
C LEU A 208 -1.68 -34.73 -28.80
N PRO A 209 -1.77 -36.07 -28.98
CA PRO A 209 -3.02 -36.72 -29.32
C PRO A 209 -4.01 -36.61 -28.15
N ILE A 210 -5.17 -36.01 -28.42
CA ILE A 210 -6.29 -35.91 -27.47
C ILE A 210 -6.99 -37.27 -27.43
N LYS A 211 -6.73 -38.05 -26.37
CA LYS A 211 -7.29 -39.39 -26.19
C LYS A 211 -7.49 -39.67 -24.71
N ASN A 212 -8.63 -40.27 -24.39
CA ASN A 212 -9.02 -40.67 -23.03
C ASN A 212 -9.01 -39.50 -22.04
N GLU A 213 -9.68 -38.41 -22.40
CA GLU A 213 -9.88 -37.26 -21.51
C GLU A 213 -11.21 -37.38 -20.77
N ASP A 214 -11.28 -36.72 -19.61
CA ASP A 214 -12.48 -36.71 -18.79
C ASP A 214 -13.52 -35.71 -19.29
N HIS A 215 -13.11 -34.47 -19.50
CA HIS A 215 -13.93 -33.35 -19.97
C HIS A 215 -13.02 -32.22 -20.49
N LEU A 216 -13.62 -31.10 -20.94
CA LEU A 216 -12.91 -30.00 -21.59
C LEU A 216 -11.83 -29.37 -20.69
N LEU A 217 -12.16 -29.04 -19.44
CA LEU A 217 -11.17 -28.53 -18.48
C LEU A 217 -10.02 -29.52 -18.23
N GLY A 218 -10.31 -30.82 -18.09
CA GLY A 218 -9.29 -31.86 -17.90
C GLY A 218 -8.33 -32.00 -19.10
N LEU A 219 -8.84 -31.78 -20.31
CA LEU A 219 -8.02 -31.70 -21.52
C LEU A 219 -7.07 -30.50 -21.48
N VAL A 220 -7.57 -29.31 -21.11
CA VAL A 220 -6.72 -28.11 -20.98
C VAL A 220 -5.63 -28.33 -19.94
N TYR A 221 -6.01 -28.88 -18.78
CA TYR A 221 -5.09 -29.27 -17.73
C TYR A 221 -3.96 -30.16 -18.26
N LYS A 222 -4.29 -31.23 -18.98
CA LYS A 222 -3.31 -32.17 -19.54
C LYS A 222 -2.38 -31.52 -20.57
N ILE A 223 -2.91 -30.64 -21.41
CA ILE A 223 -2.12 -29.90 -22.41
C ILE A 223 -1.09 -29.03 -21.68
N TRP A 224 -1.53 -28.25 -20.69
CA TRP A 224 -0.68 -27.32 -19.95
C TRP A 224 0.35 -28.05 -19.08
N CYS A 225 -0.01 -29.19 -18.52
CA CYS A 225 0.89 -30.00 -17.68
C CYS A 225 1.73 -31.02 -18.45
N SER A 226 1.64 -31.05 -19.78
CA SER A 226 2.43 -31.96 -20.60
C SER A 226 3.95 -31.80 -20.40
N SER A 227 4.47 -30.59 -20.18
CA SER A 227 5.89 -30.39 -19.84
C SER A 227 6.27 -30.95 -18.48
N PHE A 228 5.34 -30.98 -17.54
CA PHE A 228 5.54 -31.55 -16.21
C PHE A 228 5.78 -33.06 -16.25
N THR A 229 5.15 -33.76 -17.19
CA THR A 229 5.34 -35.22 -17.35
C THR A 229 6.78 -35.62 -17.70
N THR A 230 7.59 -34.67 -18.18
CA THR A 230 9.02 -34.89 -18.47
C THR A 230 9.94 -34.51 -17.30
N MET A 231 9.43 -33.82 -16.28
CA MET A 231 10.17 -33.53 -15.06
C MET A 231 10.16 -34.75 -14.12
N PRO A 232 11.32 -35.19 -13.61
CA PRO A 232 11.35 -36.21 -12.58
C PRO A 232 10.92 -35.59 -11.24
N CYS A 233 9.61 -35.54 -10.98
CA CYS A 233 9.08 -35.39 -9.62
C CYS A 233 9.50 -36.65 -8.87
N LYS A 234 10.62 -36.57 -8.15
CA LYS A 234 11.14 -37.71 -7.39
C LYS A 234 10.33 -37.79 -6.11
N PRO A 235 9.85 -38.98 -5.70
CA PRO A 235 9.22 -39.11 -4.40
C PRO A 235 10.22 -38.70 -3.33
N ALA A 236 9.79 -37.83 -2.42
CA ALA A 236 10.64 -37.37 -1.34
C ALA A 236 11.14 -38.59 -0.55
N LYS A 237 12.45 -38.73 -0.35
CA LYS A 237 12.97 -39.75 0.56
C LYS A 237 12.46 -39.42 1.96
N LYS A 238 11.48 -40.18 2.44
CA LYS A 238 10.97 -40.12 3.82
C LYS A 238 12.15 -40.26 4.78
N THR A 239 12.68 -39.12 5.22
CA THR A 239 13.67 -38.99 6.27
C THR A 239 12.95 -38.27 7.40
N GLU A 240 13.11 -38.73 8.65
CA GLU A 240 12.26 -38.45 9.82
C GLU A 240 12.13 -36.99 10.30
N GLU A 241 12.47 -36.00 9.48
CA GLU A 241 12.17 -34.59 9.72
C GLU A 241 11.70 -33.94 8.41
N GLU A 242 10.40 -33.71 8.24
CA GLU A 242 9.85 -32.90 7.16
C GLU A 242 10.38 -31.47 7.28
N LYS A 243 11.52 -31.21 6.64
CA LYS A 243 12.03 -29.85 6.46
C LYS A 243 11.12 -29.17 5.45
N ILE A 244 10.31 -28.23 5.92
CA ILE A 244 9.57 -27.31 5.05
C ILE A 244 10.60 -26.61 4.14
N LEU A 245 10.59 -26.97 2.86
CA LEU A 245 11.47 -26.39 1.85
C LEU A 245 10.98 -24.98 1.52
N THR A 246 11.54 -23.99 2.21
CA THR A 246 11.30 -22.57 1.92
C THR A 246 12.33 -22.05 0.92
N VAL A 247 11.90 -21.16 0.03
CA VAL A 247 12.78 -20.35 -0.82
C VAL A 247 12.57 -18.87 -0.47
N ASN A 248 13.61 -18.05 -0.64
CA ASN A 248 13.52 -16.61 -0.44
C ASN A 248 12.71 -15.93 -1.56
N SER A 249 12.23 -14.71 -1.29
CA SER A 249 11.54 -13.88 -2.29
C SER A 249 12.47 -13.44 -3.43
N ILE A 250 11.91 -13.00 -4.54
CA ILE A 250 12.68 -12.57 -5.71
C ILE A 250 13.72 -11.50 -5.38
N ASN A 251 13.33 -10.45 -4.65
CA ASN A 251 14.29 -9.40 -4.29
C ASN A 251 15.48 -9.96 -3.48
N GLU A 252 15.23 -10.88 -2.54
CA GLU A 252 16.28 -11.51 -1.74
C GLU A 252 17.16 -12.45 -2.57
N LEU A 253 16.58 -13.15 -3.55
CA LEU A 253 17.32 -14.00 -4.49
C LEU A 253 18.20 -13.16 -5.43
N GLU A 254 17.72 -12.01 -5.91
CA GLU A 254 18.52 -11.05 -6.70
C GLU A 254 19.70 -10.49 -5.89
N GLU A 255 19.49 -10.19 -4.61
CA GLU A 255 20.56 -9.81 -3.69
C GLU A 255 21.59 -10.94 -3.53
N ALA A 256 21.15 -12.19 -3.48
CA ALA A 256 22.02 -13.37 -3.47
C ALA A 256 22.75 -13.66 -4.79
N GLY A 257 22.54 -12.83 -5.82
CA GLY A 257 23.23 -12.93 -7.10
C GLY A 257 22.51 -13.78 -8.14
N ILE A 258 21.29 -14.23 -7.85
CA ILE A 258 20.46 -14.95 -8.82
C ILE A 258 19.86 -13.96 -9.81
N LYS A 259 19.89 -14.31 -11.10
CA LYS A 259 19.23 -13.53 -12.15
C LYS A 259 17.95 -14.21 -12.58
N PHE A 260 16.95 -13.41 -12.98
CA PHE A 260 15.69 -13.90 -13.51
C PHE A 260 15.59 -13.58 -15.01
N GLU A 261 15.27 -14.59 -15.80
CA GLU A 261 15.14 -14.47 -17.26
C GLU A 261 13.87 -15.16 -17.74
N LYS A 262 13.16 -14.55 -18.70
CA LYS A 262 12.06 -15.20 -19.42
C LYS A 262 12.62 -16.38 -20.22
N ASP A 263 12.03 -17.56 -20.07
CA ASP A 263 12.29 -18.70 -20.95
C ASP A 263 11.30 -18.71 -22.11
N SER A 264 11.74 -18.29 -23.30
CA SER A 264 10.91 -18.28 -24.52
C SER A 264 10.74 -19.66 -25.15
N ASN A 265 11.60 -20.62 -24.84
CA ASN A 265 11.59 -21.94 -25.50
C ASN A 265 10.93 -23.03 -24.64
N SER A 266 10.24 -22.62 -23.57
CA SER A 266 9.75 -23.51 -22.52
C SER A 266 8.23 -23.48 -22.46
N ASN A 267 7.63 -24.63 -22.17
CA ASN A 267 6.22 -24.70 -21.87
C ASN A 267 5.92 -23.98 -20.55
N GLY A 268 4.71 -23.45 -20.41
CA GLY A 268 4.33 -22.48 -19.38
C GLY A 268 4.69 -22.80 -17.92
N LEU A 269 4.85 -24.09 -17.58
CA LEU A 269 5.14 -24.54 -16.22
C LEU A 269 6.61 -24.96 -15.99
N ASP A 270 7.44 -25.05 -17.03
CA ASP A 270 8.81 -25.57 -16.90
C ASP A 270 9.80 -24.49 -16.43
N ILE A 271 10.09 -24.52 -15.12
CA ILE A 271 11.01 -23.60 -14.43
C ILE A 271 12.36 -24.30 -14.20
N LYS A 272 13.44 -23.61 -14.59
CA LYS A 272 14.81 -24.14 -14.51
C LYS A 272 15.71 -23.21 -13.72
N PHE A 273 16.66 -23.80 -13.00
CA PHE A 273 17.77 -23.05 -12.40
C PHE A 273 19.10 -23.53 -12.96
N ILE A 274 19.79 -22.66 -13.69
CA ILE A 274 21.03 -23.00 -14.39
C ILE A 274 22.10 -21.98 -14.04
N LYS A 275 23.13 -22.42 -13.32
CA LYS A 275 24.34 -21.62 -13.01
C LYS A 275 24.04 -20.21 -12.44
N GLY A 276 23.08 -20.11 -11.51
CA GLY A 276 22.71 -18.81 -10.90
C GLY A 276 21.67 -18.01 -11.69
N VAL A 277 21.09 -18.56 -12.76
CA VAL A 277 19.99 -17.95 -13.51
C VAL A 277 18.73 -18.80 -13.32
N MET A 278 17.68 -18.17 -12.81
CA MET A 278 16.34 -18.74 -12.77
C MET A 278 15.59 -18.37 -14.06
N LYS A 279 15.24 -19.39 -14.83
CA LYS A 279 14.50 -19.27 -16.08
C LYS A 279 13.04 -19.64 -15.83
N ILE A 280 12.14 -18.69 -16.05
CA ILE A 280 10.71 -18.85 -15.82
C ILE A 280 9.97 -18.52 -17.12
N PRO A 281 9.03 -19.35 -17.59
CA PRO A 281 8.18 -19.03 -18.73
C PRO A 281 7.39 -17.73 -18.53
N GLY A 282 7.15 -17.00 -19.60
CA GLY A 282 6.37 -15.76 -19.55
C GLY A 282 4.90 -16.00 -19.24
N LEU A 283 4.33 -15.18 -18.34
CA LEU A 283 2.96 -15.26 -17.84
C LEU A 283 2.23 -13.93 -18.01
N HIS A 284 1.12 -13.95 -18.75
CA HIS A 284 0.12 -12.91 -18.83
C HIS A 284 -0.87 -13.04 -17.68
N VAL A 285 -1.02 -11.96 -16.91
CA VAL A 285 -1.92 -11.91 -15.75
C VAL A 285 -3.06 -10.96 -16.05
N SER A 286 -4.28 -11.49 -16.18
CA SER A 286 -5.54 -10.79 -16.42
C SER A 286 -6.60 -11.14 -15.36
N ASP A 287 -7.80 -10.57 -15.49
CA ASP A 287 -8.92 -10.81 -14.56
C ASP A 287 -9.35 -12.29 -14.48
N GLU A 288 -9.14 -13.06 -15.57
CA GLU A 288 -9.49 -14.47 -15.66
C GLU A 288 -8.43 -15.39 -15.04
N THR A 289 -7.20 -14.92 -14.86
CA THR A 289 -6.07 -15.75 -14.42
C THR A 289 -6.35 -16.43 -13.08
N GLU A 290 -6.84 -15.70 -12.07
CA GLU A 290 -7.16 -16.30 -10.76
C GLU A 290 -8.21 -17.41 -10.86
N THR A 291 -9.23 -17.19 -11.70
CA THR A 291 -10.32 -18.15 -11.90
C THR A 291 -9.80 -19.44 -12.54
N LEU A 292 -9.00 -19.31 -13.60
CA LEU A 292 -8.40 -20.46 -14.29
C LEU A 292 -7.51 -21.28 -13.36
N PHE A 293 -6.59 -20.63 -12.64
CA PHE A 293 -5.72 -21.32 -11.68
C PHE A 293 -6.53 -22.07 -10.62
N ARG A 294 -7.55 -21.43 -10.03
CA ARG A 294 -8.35 -22.06 -8.97
C ARG A 294 -9.20 -23.23 -9.44
N ASN A 295 -9.79 -23.17 -10.62
CA ASN A 295 -10.56 -24.29 -11.17
C ASN A 295 -9.65 -25.47 -11.52
N MET A 296 -8.44 -25.20 -12.01
CA MET A 296 -7.41 -26.24 -12.25
C MET A 296 -6.92 -26.86 -10.94
N ILE A 297 -6.64 -26.05 -9.91
CA ILE A 297 -6.23 -26.55 -8.58
C ILE A 297 -7.35 -27.39 -7.95
N ALA A 298 -8.60 -26.96 -8.08
CA ALA A 298 -9.74 -27.75 -7.62
C ALA A 298 -9.84 -29.08 -8.36
N TYR A 299 -9.62 -29.08 -9.68
CA TYR A 299 -9.56 -30.30 -10.48
C TYR A 299 -8.44 -31.25 -10.04
N GLU A 300 -7.23 -30.74 -9.78
CA GLU A 300 -6.11 -31.56 -9.26
C GLU A 300 -6.43 -32.25 -7.93
N HIS A 301 -7.11 -31.53 -7.03
CA HIS A 301 -7.50 -32.07 -5.73
C HIS A 301 -8.64 -33.10 -5.78
N CYS A 302 -9.26 -33.31 -6.95
CA CYS A 302 -10.21 -34.40 -7.13
C CYS A 302 -9.51 -35.76 -7.33
N PHE A 303 -8.21 -35.76 -7.63
CA PHE A 303 -7.44 -36.98 -7.84
C PHE A 303 -6.71 -37.43 -6.55
N PRO A 304 -6.42 -38.74 -6.40
CA PRO A 304 -5.59 -39.25 -5.31
C PRO A 304 -4.24 -38.54 -5.21
N ASP A 305 -3.64 -38.51 -4.01
CA ASP A 305 -2.39 -37.77 -3.74
C ASP A 305 -1.19 -38.18 -4.61
N ASP A 306 -1.20 -39.39 -5.17
CA ASP A 306 -0.16 -39.88 -6.09
C ASP A 306 -0.23 -39.25 -7.50
N HIS A 307 -1.28 -38.46 -7.80
CA HIS A 307 -1.36 -37.70 -9.04
C HIS A 307 -0.52 -36.41 -8.97
N PRO A 308 0.32 -36.11 -9.99
CA PRO A 308 1.08 -34.88 -10.04
C PRO A 308 0.17 -33.64 -9.98
N LYS A 309 0.46 -32.71 -9.06
CA LYS A 309 -0.29 -31.46 -8.87
C LYS A 309 0.48 -30.28 -9.49
N CYS A 310 0.64 -30.30 -10.82
CA CYS A 310 1.47 -29.35 -11.57
C CYS A 310 1.10 -27.87 -11.41
N ILE A 311 -0.18 -27.54 -11.46
CA ILE A 311 -0.71 -26.18 -11.33
C ILE A 311 -0.62 -25.72 -9.87
N THR A 312 -0.97 -26.59 -8.92
CA THR A 312 -0.80 -26.38 -7.48
C THR A 312 0.66 -26.08 -7.14
N ASP A 313 1.59 -26.91 -7.59
CA ASP A 313 3.02 -26.73 -7.33
C ASP A 313 3.55 -25.45 -7.98
N TYR A 314 3.10 -25.11 -9.19
CA TYR A 314 3.47 -23.85 -9.85
C TYR A 314 2.93 -22.64 -9.09
N ALA A 315 1.66 -22.68 -8.71
CA ALA A 315 1.03 -21.61 -7.95
C ALA A 315 1.71 -21.40 -6.59
N PHE A 316 2.09 -22.49 -5.92
CA PHE A 316 2.87 -22.43 -4.69
C PHE A 316 4.28 -21.87 -4.92
N PHE A 317 4.97 -22.30 -5.97
CA PHE A 317 6.28 -21.77 -6.34
C PHE A 317 6.23 -20.25 -6.57
N MET A 318 5.25 -19.78 -7.36
CA MET A 318 5.03 -18.36 -7.62
C MET A 318 4.64 -17.60 -6.35
N HIS A 319 3.83 -18.20 -5.48
CA HIS A 319 3.49 -17.65 -4.17
C HIS A 319 4.73 -17.42 -3.29
N CYS A 320 5.67 -18.38 -3.24
CA CYS A 320 6.91 -18.22 -2.46
C CYS A 320 7.81 -17.11 -3.02
N LEU A 321 7.90 -16.99 -4.35
CA LEU A 321 8.72 -15.98 -5.01
C LEU A 321 8.15 -14.56 -4.85
N ILE A 322 6.81 -14.42 -4.86
CA ILE A 322 6.12 -13.12 -4.90
C ILE A 322 5.59 -12.75 -3.49
N ASN A 323 6.44 -12.10 -2.70
CA ASN A 323 6.09 -11.65 -1.34
C ASN A 323 5.69 -10.17 -1.24
N SER A 324 5.87 -9.40 -2.31
CA SER A 324 5.57 -7.97 -2.39
C SER A 324 5.32 -7.50 -3.82
N SER A 325 4.74 -6.31 -3.98
CA SER A 325 4.62 -5.66 -5.30
C SER A 325 5.99 -5.36 -5.95
N LYS A 326 7.06 -5.25 -5.17
CA LYS A 326 8.42 -5.10 -5.70
C LYS A 326 8.91 -6.37 -6.42
N ASP A 327 8.54 -7.54 -5.91
CA ASP A 327 8.88 -8.83 -6.54
C ASP A 327 8.17 -8.97 -7.89
N VAL A 328 6.88 -8.57 -7.95
CA VAL A 328 6.13 -8.49 -9.23
C VAL A 328 6.81 -7.52 -10.19
N ALA A 329 7.20 -6.33 -9.71
CA ALA A 329 7.89 -5.35 -10.55
C ALA A 329 9.23 -5.89 -11.10
N ALA A 330 9.96 -6.70 -10.32
CA ALA A 330 11.18 -7.36 -10.77
C ALA A 330 10.88 -8.40 -11.88
N LEU A 331 9.88 -9.27 -11.69
CA LEU A 331 9.45 -10.23 -12.72
C LEU A 331 8.97 -9.54 -14.00
N ARG A 332 8.28 -8.40 -13.87
CA ARG A 332 7.83 -7.60 -15.02
C ARG A 332 9.00 -7.00 -15.79
N ARG A 333 10.03 -6.49 -15.09
CA ARG A 333 11.27 -6.01 -15.73
C ARG A 333 12.04 -7.13 -16.42
N ALA A 334 11.99 -8.34 -15.88
CA ALA A 334 12.58 -9.54 -16.50
C ALA A 334 11.75 -10.09 -17.67
N GLY A 335 10.57 -9.51 -17.96
CA GLY A 335 9.65 -9.99 -19.00
C GLY A 335 8.93 -11.30 -18.65
N ILE A 336 9.02 -11.76 -17.40
CA ILE A 336 8.39 -12.99 -16.92
C ILE A 336 6.91 -12.74 -16.63
N ILE A 337 6.53 -11.58 -16.10
CA ILE A 337 5.12 -11.22 -15.89
C ILE A 337 4.72 -10.06 -16.82
N THR A 338 3.62 -10.26 -17.54
CA THR A 338 2.88 -9.18 -18.22
C THR A 338 1.62 -8.88 -17.43
N ASN A 339 1.53 -7.68 -16.85
CA ASN A 339 0.46 -7.29 -15.94
C ASN A 339 -0.69 -6.56 -16.68
N PHE A 340 -1.85 -7.20 -16.79
CA PHE A 340 -3.09 -6.60 -17.30
C PHE A 340 -4.11 -6.25 -16.20
N LEU A 341 -3.77 -6.44 -14.92
CA LEU A 341 -4.60 -6.03 -13.77
C LEU A 341 -4.42 -4.55 -13.38
N GLY A 342 -3.46 -3.86 -14.01
CA GLY A 342 -3.22 -2.42 -13.85
C GLY A 342 -2.25 -2.03 -12.73
N ASP A 343 -2.14 -2.81 -11.65
CA ASP A 343 -1.21 -2.54 -10.54
C ASP A 343 -0.41 -3.79 -10.12
N ASP A 344 0.87 -3.62 -9.80
CA ASP A 344 1.76 -4.72 -9.40
C ASP A 344 1.37 -5.29 -8.01
N GLY A 345 0.70 -4.49 -7.17
CA GLY A 345 0.09 -4.95 -5.92
C GLY A 345 -1.10 -5.88 -6.12
N MET A 346 -1.90 -5.69 -7.17
CA MET A 346 -3.02 -6.58 -7.50
C MET A 346 -2.55 -7.98 -7.86
N VAL A 347 -1.47 -8.10 -8.65
CA VAL A 347 -0.83 -9.38 -9.00
C VAL A 347 -0.27 -10.07 -7.75
N TYR A 348 0.41 -9.32 -6.86
CA TYR A 348 0.89 -9.85 -5.58
C TYR A 348 -0.27 -10.41 -4.74
N HIS A 349 -1.36 -9.65 -4.59
CA HIS A 349 -2.52 -10.10 -3.82
C HIS A 349 -3.20 -11.31 -4.45
N MET A 350 -3.26 -11.39 -5.78
CA MET A 350 -3.77 -12.56 -6.51
C MET A 350 -2.98 -13.81 -6.16
N PHE A 351 -1.66 -13.83 -6.37
CA PHE A 351 -0.83 -15.00 -6.05
C PHE A 351 -0.81 -15.34 -4.56
N ASN A 352 -0.89 -14.36 -3.67
CA ASN A 352 -1.02 -14.59 -2.23
C ASN A 352 -2.38 -15.20 -1.86
N ARG A 353 -3.47 -14.83 -2.55
CA ARG A 353 -4.78 -15.49 -2.37
C ARG A 353 -4.79 -16.89 -2.95
N ILE A 354 -4.16 -17.12 -4.10
CA ILE A 354 -4.07 -18.45 -4.72
C ILE A 354 -3.25 -19.36 -3.80
N GLY A 355 -2.04 -18.98 -3.40
CA GLY A 355 -1.14 -19.81 -2.60
C GLY A 355 -1.58 -20.09 -1.15
N ARG A 356 -2.64 -19.45 -0.65
CA ARG A 356 -3.19 -19.74 0.68
C ARG A 356 -4.17 -20.90 0.62
N TYR A 357 -4.10 -21.78 1.63
CA TYR A 357 -5.00 -22.94 1.78
C TYR A 357 -4.89 -23.99 0.67
N ILE A 358 -3.78 -23.99 -0.08
CA ILE A 358 -3.44 -25.10 -0.97
C ILE A 358 -2.59 -26.09 -0.17
N PRO A 359 -3.08 -27.32 0.11
CA PRO A 359 -2.22 -28.38 0.63
C PRO A 359 -1.19 -28.72 -0.44
N THR A 360 0.08 -28.40 -0.17
CA THR A 360 1.19 -28.74 -1.07
C THR A 360 1.20 -30.24 -1.32
N SER A 361 1.52 -30.65 -2.55
CA SER A 361 1.71 -32.07 -2.86
C SER A 361 2.78 -32.68 -1.96
N SER A 362 2.62 -33.95 -1.60
CA SER A 362 3.65 -34.70 -0.86
C SER A 362 4.96 -34.80 -1.64
N ASP A 363 4.89 -34.68 -2.96
CA ASP A 363 6.01 -34.77 -3.91
C ASP A 363 6.14 -33.48 -4.74
N PHE A 364 6.42 -32.36 -4.06
CA PHE A 364 6.58 -31.04 -4.69
C PHE A 364 7.59 -31.06 -5.85
N CYS A 365 7.10 -30.90 -7.07
CA CYS A 365 7.89 -31.12 -8.29
C CYS A 365 9.06 -30.14 -8.50
N TYR A 366 9.00 -28.95 -7.88
CA TYR A 366 10.11 -27.98 -7.93
C TYR A 366 11.09 -28.08 -6.76
N GLU A 367 11.02 -29.15 -5.95
CA GLU A 367 11.93 -29.37 -4.83
C GLU A 367 13.40 -29.27 -5.28
N GLN A 368 13.77 -29.92 -6.39
CA GLN A 368 15.14 -29.87 -6.90
C GLN A 368 15.57 -28.46 -7.30
N VAL A 369 14.65 -27.62 -7.79
CA VAL A 369 14.93 -26.22 -8.10
C VAL A 369 15.20 -25.46 -6.80
N PHE A 370 14.35 -25.66 -5.78
CA PHE A 370 14.55 -25.06 -4.45
C PHE A 370 15.87 -25.50 -3.81
N GLU A 371 16.22 -26.78 -3.89
CA GLU A 371 17.50 -27.29 -3.39
C GLU A 371 18.69 -26.62 -4.08
N GLN A 372 18.64 -26.49 -5.41
CA GLN A 372 19.73 -25.87 -6.18
C GLN A 372 19.86 -24.37 -5.86
N VAL A 373 18.73 -23.67 -5.72
CA VAL A 373 18.67 -22.26 -5.32
C VAL A 373 19.23 -22.10 -3.91
N ASN A 374 18.75 -22.88 -2.94
CA ASN A 374 19.20 -22.84 -1.56
C ASN A 374 20.69 -23.20 -1.44
N ARG A 375 21.17 -24.18 -2.21
CA ARG A 375 22.59 -24.51 -2.30
C ARG A 375 23.41 -23.35 -2.86
N HIS A 376 22.92 -22.66 -3.89
CA HIS A 376 23.57 -21.49 -4.48
C HIS A 376 23.64 -20.35 -3.47
N CYS A 377 22.51 -19.99 -2.84
CA CYS A 377 22.45 -18.94 -1.81
C CYS A 377 23.29 -19.29 -0.56
N GLY A 378 23.39 -20.57 -0.23
CA GLY A 378 24.18 -21.08 0.89
C GLY A 378 25.69 -21.02 0.68
N GLN A 379 26.18 -20.87 -0.56
CA GLN A 379 27.61 -20.73 -0.82
C GLN A 379 28.15 -19.49 -0.10
N ARG A 380 29.30 -19.64 0.56
CA ARG A 380 29.89 -18.59 1.40
C ARG A 380 30.06 -17.28 0.63
N TRP A 381 30.54 -17.34 -0.61
CA TRP A 381 30.67 -16.16 -1.48
C TRP A 381 29.32 -15.46 -1.73
N ASN A 382 28.29 -16.21 -2.13
CA ASN A 382 26.98 -15.64 -2.47
C ASN A 382 26.28 -15.07 -1.23
N ARG A 383 26.40 -15.74 -0.07
CA ARG A 383 25.88 -15.21 1.21
C ARG A 383 26.58 -13.92 1.63
N TRP A 384 27.91 -13.85 1.44
CA TRP A 384 28.66 -12.63 1.69
C TRP A 384 28.30 -11.52 0.71
N MET A 385 28.13 -11.83 -0.57
CA MET A 385 27.69 -10.88 -1.59
C MET A 385 26.26 -10.40 -1.38
N ALA A 386 25.34 -11.26 -0.93
CA ALA A 386 23.99 -10.90 -0.52
C ALA A 386 24.02 -9.91 0.63
N ASN A 387 24.76 -10.24 1.70
CA ASN A 387 24.97 -9.33 2.83
C ASN A 387 25.63 -8.03 2.39
N LEU A 388 26.57 -8.08 1.44
CA LEU A 388 27.24 -6.91 0.92
C LEU A 388 26.26 -6.04 0.11
N ARG A 389 25.40 -6.63 -0.73
CA ARG A 389 24.39 -5.89 -1.51
C ARG A 389 23.30 -5.30 -0.62
N HIS A 390 22.71 -6.13 0.22
CA HIS A 390 21.67 -5.75 1.17
C HIS A 390 22.16 -4.64 2.12
N ASN A 391 23.36 -4.81 2.69
CA ASN A 391 23.88 -3.84 3.65
C ASN A 391 24.64 -2.68 2.99
N TYR A 392 25.27 -2.80 1.83
CA TYR A 392 26.20 -1.76 1.34
C TYR A 392 25.84 -1.19 -0.03
N PHE A 393 25.27 -1.97 -0.95
CA PHE A 393 24.92 -1.49 -2.30
C PHE A 393 23.50 -0.91 -2.41
N ASN A 394 22.54 -1.39 -1.60
CA ASN A 394 21.21 -0.81 -1.50
C ASN A 394 21.15 0.46 -0.62
N THR A 395 22.31 0.94 -0.15
CA THR A 395 22.43 2.19 0.61
C THR A 395 23.58 3.04 0.01
N PRO A 396 23.28 4.09 -0.79
CA PRO A 396 24.29 4.85 -1.54
C PRO A 396 25.50 5.34 -0.71
N CYS A 397 25.28 5.63 0.58
CA CYS A 397 26.33 6.14 1.47
C CYS A 397 27.32 5.09 1.99
N ARG A 398 26.96 3.80 2.05
CA ARG A 398 27.88 2.75 2.55
C ARG A 398 28.92 2.36 1.50
N LEU A 399 28.51 2.31 0.24
CA LEU A 399 29.39 2.24 -0.93
C LEU A 399 30.44 3.37 -0.94
N GLY A 400 29.99 4.62 -0.73
CA GLY A 400 30.87 5.80 -0.68
C GLY A 400 31.90 5.72 0.45
N ARG A 401 31.50 5.22 1.63
CA ARG A 401 32.44 4.99 2.75
C ARG A 401 33.46 3.90 2.42
N MET A 402 33.05 2.78 1.82
CA MET A 402 33.97 1.71 1.42
C MET A 402 35.00 2.18 0.40
N MET A 403 34.56 2.91 -0.64
CA MET A 403 35.44 3.50 -1.64
C MET A 403 36.39 4.53 -1.00
N GLY A 404 35.90 5.35 -0.07
CA GLY A 404 36.74 6.28 0.71
C GLY A 404 37.83 5.56 1.53
N TRP A 405 37.50 4.47 2.22
CA TRP A 405 38.49 3.67 2.95
C TRP A 405 39.53 3.03 2.02
N ILE A 406 39.10 2.51 0.86
CA ILE A 406 40.03 1.97 -0.15
C ILE A 406 40.95 3.08 -0.68
N GLN A 407 40.42 4.29 -0.91
CA GLN A 407 41.19 5.45 -1.37
C GLN A 407 42.22 5.90 -0.31
N ILE A 408 41.84 5.89 0.97
CA ILE A 408 42.74 6.20 2.09
C ILE A 408 43.83 5.14 2.22
N ILE A 409 43.48 3.85 2.11
CA ILE A 409 44.45 2.75 2.19
C ILE A 409 45.44 2.84 1.03
N LEU A 410 44.97 3.05 -0.21
CA LEU A 410 45.82 3.27 -1.37
C LEU A 410 46.68 4.53 -1.22
N GLY A 411 46.11 5.62 -0.71
CA GLY A 411 46.83 6.86 -0.44
C GLY A 411 47.93 6.69 0.61
N MET A 412 47.65 5.98 1.70
CA MET A 412 48.66 5.63 2.71
C MET A 412 49.75 4.72 2.16
N LEU A 413 49.39 3.77 1.30
CA LEU A 413 50.35 2.88 0.65
C LEU A 413 51.27 3.65 -0.32
N VAL A 414 50.72 4.62 -1.07
CA VAL A 414 51.49 5.56 -1.89
C VAL A 414 52.41 6.43 -1.02
N ILE A 415 51.92 6.98 0.08
CA ILE A 415 52.73 7.78 1.02
C ILE A 415 53.87 6.94 1.61
N ILE A 416 53.63 5.70 2.00
CA ILE A 416 54.67 4.79 2.52
C ILE A 416 55.73 4.50 1.44
N VAL A 417 55.31 4.24 0.20
CA VAL A 417 56.24 4.05 -0.93
C VAL A 417 57.03 5.32 -1.23
N SER A 418 56.39 6.49 -1.18
CA SER A 418 57.02 7.81 -1.37
C SER A 418 57.96 8.21 -0.24
N ILE A 419 57.65 7.91 1.01
CA ILE A 419 58.55 8.15 2.15
C ILE A 419 59.73 7.18 2.11
N SER A 420 59.51 5.93 1.73
CA SER A 420 60.58 4.94 1.56
C SER A 420 61.52 5.30 0.40
N SER A 421 61.03 5.97 -0.65
CA SER A 421 61.86 6.52 -1.71
C SER A 421 62.53 7.85 -1.32
N LEU A 422 61.84 8.73 -0.57
CA LEU A 422 62.42 9.97 -0.03
C LEU A 422 63.48 9.74 1.04
N SER A 423 63.35 8.72 1.91
CA SER A 423 64.36 8.45 2.94
C SER A 423 65.68 7.97 2.34
N ARG A 424 65.64 7.35 1.15
CA ARG A 424 66.83 7.07 0.34
C ARG A 424 67.42 8.32 -0.32
N PHE A 425 66.62 9.38 -0.50
CA PHE A 425 67.01 10.61 -1.17
C PHE A 425 67.56 11.67 -0.17
N TYR A 426 67.00 11.77 1.03
CA TYR A 426 67.38 12.75 2.06
C TYR A 426 68.63 12.41 2.88
N SER A 427 69.22 11.24 2.69
CA SER A 427 70.54 10.90 3.25
C SER A 427 71.72 11.56 2.50
N ALA A 428 71.48 12.36 1.46
CA ALA A 428 72.51 13.11 0.73
C ALA A 428 72.02 14.56 0.47
N GLY A 429 72.75 15.56 0.99
CA GLY A 429 72.23 16.92 1.22
C GLY A 429 72.33 17.98 0.09
N PHE A 430 71.58 19.06 0.32
CA PHE A 430 71.87 20.51 0.17
C PHE A 430 72.46 21.11 -1.14
N PHE A 431 71.74 22.06 -1.79
CA PHE A 431 72.12 23.47 -2.13
C PHE A 431 71.34 24.08 -3.33
N LEU A 432 70.91 25.36 -3.16
CA LEU A 432 70.66 26.44 -4.16
C LEU A 432 69.47 26.26 -5.13
N HIS A 433 68.73 27.26 -5.62
CA HIS A 433 68.61 28.72 -5.46
C HIS A 433 67.24 29.10 -6.09
N ASN A 434 66.58 30.16 -5.59
CA ASN A 434 66.05 31.33 -6.34
C ASN A 434 65.80 31.16 -7.86
N GLU A 435 64.80 31.75 -8.50
CA GLU A 435 63.78 32.76 -8.21
C GLU A 435 62.91 32.79 -9.48
N ASP A 436 61.65 33.21 -9.34
CA ASP A 436 60.86 33.95 -10.32
C ASP A 436 60.85 33.51 -11.80
N MET A 437 59.69 33.00 -12.24
CA MET A 437 58.69 33.85 -12.91
C MET A 437 57.59 32.99 -13.53
N CYS A 438 56.36 33.30 -13.13
CA CYS A 438 55.24 33.59 -14.01
C CYS A 438 55.32 33.02 -15.44
N ARG A 439 54.45 32.04 -15.74
CA ARG A 439 53.20 32.27 -16.50
C ARG A 439 52.50 30.95 -16.80
N HIS A 440 51.17 30.99 -16.64
CA HIS A 440 50.20 30.35 -17.52
C HIS A 440 50.10 28.81 -17.52
N PHE A 441 49.13 28.27 -16.79
CA PHE A 441 47.92 27.60 -17.32
C PHE A 441 47.32 26.63 -16.27
N TYR A 442 46.15 27.00 -15.74
CA TYR A 442 45.00 26.18 -15.35
C TYR A 442 45.13 24.79 -14.68
N GLY A 443 44.47 24.68 -13.51
CA GLY A 443 43.55 23.58 -13.15
C GLY A 443 44.18 22.27 -12.66
N PHE A 444 43.70 21.58 -11.63
CA PHE A 444 42.46 21.67 -10.87
C PHE A 444 42.77 21.03 -9.49
N LYS A 445 42.99 21.86 -8.48
CA LYS A 445 43.07 21.47 -7.07
C LYS A 445 41.68 21.79 -6.49
N ASP A 446 41.08 20.85 -5.76
CA ASP A 446 40.01 21.05 -4.75
C ASP A 446 39.01 19.91 -4.80
N PHE A 447 38.79 19.24 -3.65
CA PHE A 447 37.46 19.17 -3.03
C PHE A 447 37.62 18.58 -1.61
N TYR A 448 37.31 19.39 -0.60
CA TYR A 448 37.21 19.12 0.85
C TYR A 448 38.39 19.41 1.79
N GLU A 449 39.24 20.39 1.47
CA GLU A 449 39.86 21.25 2.50
C GLU A 449 39.62 22.71 2.12
N GLY A 450 38.44 23.25 2.43
CA GLY A 450 38.10 24.58 1.93
C GLY A 450 36.72 25.10 2.26
N ILE A 451 36.19 24.80 3.44
CA ILE A 451 35.18 25.68 4.04
C ILE A 451 35.56 25.79 5.50
N ASP A 452 36.16 26.93 5.88
CA ASP A 452 36.13 27.35 7.27
C ASP A 452 34.66 27.59 7.61
N VAL A 453 33.99 26.54 8.09
CA VAL A 453 32.56 26.54 8.41
C VAL A 453 32.27 27.64 9.44
N LYS A 454 33.26 28.00 10.28
CA LYS A 454 33.16 29.10 11.23
C LYS A 454 33.15 30.45 10.51
N ALA A 455 34.01 30.66 9.52
CA ALA A 455 34.00 31.86 8.67
C ALA A 455 32.77 31.94 7.76
N LEU A 456 32.28 30.81 7.23
CA LEU A 456 31.03 30.76 6.46
C LEU A 456 29.83 31.09 7.35
N THR A 457 29.79 30.53 8.56
CA THR A 457 28.74 30.84 9.55
C THR A 457 28.75 32.32 9.94
N ALA A 458 29.93 32.87 10.25
CA ALA A 458 30.08 34.28 10.56
C ALA A 458 29.68 35.19 9.38
N ARG A 459 30.01 34.82 8.14
CA ARG A 459 29.61 35.58 6.93
C ARG A 459 28.12 35.50 6.64
N VAL A 460 27.50 34.33 6.81
CA VAL A 460 26.05 34.19 6.66
C VAL A 460 25.32 35.00 7.73
N GLU A 461 25.80 35.00 8.98
CA GLU A 461 25.26 35.81 10.07
C GLU A 461 25.44 37.33 9.81
N GLU A 462 26.59 37.74 9.25
CA GLU A 462 26.83 39.12 8.82
C GLU A 462 25.88 39.54 7.69
N VAL A 463 25.65 38.67 6.71
CA VAL A 463 24.71 38.93 5.60
C VAL A 463 23.28 39.06 6.12
N LEU A 464 22.85 38.17 7.02
CA LEU A 464 21.54 38.24 7.69
C LEU A 464 21.37 39.57 8.43
N ASN A 465 22.37 40.01 9.20
CA ASN A 465 22.32 41.29 9.91
C ASN A 465 22.31 42.50 8.96
N LYS A 466 23.00 42.42 7.80
CA LYS A 466 22.96 43.48 6.78
C LYS A 466 21.61 43.56 6.07
N MET A 467 20.99 42.42 5.79
CA MET A 467 19.66 42.36 5.19
C MET A 467 18.60 42.92 6.14
N GLU A 468 18.67 42.61 7.43
CA GLU A 468 17.79 43.16 8.47
C GLU A 468 17.87 44.69 8.52
N ARG A 469 19.08 45.26 8.54
CA ARG A 469 19.28 46.73 8.52
C ARG A 469 18.77 47.39 7.23
N LEU A 470 18.92 46.72 6.09
CA LEU A 470 18.42 47.21 4.80
C LEU A 470 16.90 47.22 4.78
N GLN A 471 16.27 46.21 5.36
CA GLN A 471 14.83 46.11 5.49
C GLN A 471 14.27 47.24 6.37
N ASP A 472 14.84 47.45 7.57
CA ASP A 472 14.42 48.53 8.47
C ASP A 472 14.52 49.91 7.80
N LYS A 473 15.59 50.13 7.03
CA LYS A 473 15.80 51.38 6.29
C LYS A 473 14.75 51.57 5.20
N LEU A 474 14.36 50.50 4.50
CA LEU A 474 13.33 50.55 3.47
C LEU A 474 11.95 50.84 4.08
N GLU A 475 11.61 50.18 5.19
CA GLU A 475 10.34 50.39 5.90
C GLU A 475 10.22 51.82 6.44
N LEU A 476 11.28 52.36 7.05
CA LEU A 476 11.34 53.75 7.50
C LEU A 476 11.14 54.74 6.33
N THR A 477 11.71 54.42 5.16
CA THR A 477 11.59 55.26 3.96
C THR A 477 10.15 55.25 3.44
N VAL A 478 9.47 54.11 3.46
CA VAL A 478 8.05 54.00 3.11
C VAL A 478 7.15 54.74 4.12
N GLN A 479 7.42 54.62 5.42
CA GLN A 479 6.66 55.33 6.46
C GLN A 479 6.85 56.85 6.40
N GLN A 480 8.05 57.34 6.09
CA GLN A 480 8.32 58.77 5.89
C GLN A 480 7.56 59.32 4.68
N MET A 481 7.45 58.55 3.59
CA MET A 481 6.63 58.96 2.44
C MET A 481 5.14 59.01 2.77
N GLU A 482 4.65 58.10 3.61
CA GLU A 482 3.25 58.09 4.03
C GLU A 482 2.88 59.30 4.91
N LYS A 483 3.85 59.82 5.69
CA LYS A 483 3.71 61.07 6.43
C LYS A 483 3.77 62.32 5.55
N ASN A 484 4.43 62.25 4.38
CA ASN A 484 4.59 63.38 3.45
C ASN A 484 3.43 63.50 2.43
N LYS A 485 2.20 63.14 2.86
CA LYS A 485 1.00 62.99 2.03
C LYS A 485 0.51 64.27 1.33
N GLU A 486 1.03 65.45 1.70
CA GLU A 486 0.50 66.74 1.23
C GLU A 486 1.20 67.35 0.02
N ASN A 487 2.36 66.83 -0.43
CA ASN A 487 3.07 67.42 -1.56
C ASN A 487 3.61 66.35 -2.49
N LEU A 488 2.86 65.97 -3.54
CA LEU A 488 3.41 65.72 -4.89
C LEU A 488 2.28 65.32 -5.86
N HIS A 489 1.80 66.32 -6.61
CA HIS A 489 1.06 66.12 -7.86
C HIS A 489 2.05 66.10 -9.03
N LYS A 490 1.80 65.21 -10.00
CA LYS A 490 2.43 65.01 -11.32
C LYS A 490 3.55 63.95 -11.38
N SER A 491 3.17 62.67 -11.49
CA SER A 491 3.27 61.87 -12.73
C SER A 491 2.96 60.38 -12.49
N SER A 492 2.05 59.88 -13.32
CA SER A 492 1.75 58.50 -13.76
C SER A 492 1.59 57.28 -12.82
N ILE A 493 1.87 57.30 -11.52
CA ILE A 493 1.47 56.21 -10.60
C ILE A 493 1.05 56.82 -9.28
N SER A 494 -0.11 56.43 -8.72
CA SER A 494 -0.49 56.95 -7.39
C SER A 494 0.55 56.51 -6.34
N SER A 495 0.90 57.37 -5.40
CA SER A 495 1.84 57.02 -4.30
C SER A 495 1.42 55.72 -3.58
N PHE A 496 0.12 55.44 -3.54
CA PHE A 496 -0.46 54.20 -3.05
C PHE A 496 -0.13 52.97 -3.91
N GLU A 497 -0.22 53.07 -5.24
CA GLU A 497 0.17 51.99 -6.16
C GLU A 497 1.68 51.72 -6.14
N TYR A 498 2.51 52.77 -6.03
CA TYR A 498 3.96 52.61 -5.93
C TYR A 498 4.37 52.00 -4.58
N LYS A 499 3.70 52.38 -3.48
CA LYS A 499 3.86 51.71 -2.17
C LYS A 499 3.49 50.22 -2.27
N LYS A 500 2.36 49.90 -2.89
CA LYS A 500 1.91 48.52 -3.10
C LYS A 500 2.89 47.72 -3.96
N PHE A 501 3.48 48.36 -4.98
CA PHE A 501 4.55 47.79 -5.80
C PHE A 501 5.82 47.52 -4.97
N LEU A 502 6.29 48.49 -4.18
CA LEU A 502 7.46 48.31 -3.31
C LEU A 502 7.24 47.20 -2.27
N GLU A 503 6.06 47.13 -1.66
CA GLU A 503 5.69 46.05 -0.74
C GLU A 503 5.70 44.68 -1.43
N ALA A 504 5.11 44.58 -2.62
CA ALA A 504 4.96 43.31 -3.35
C ALA A 504 6.25 42.82 -4.02
N GLU A 505 7.01 43.72 -4.64
CA GLU A 505 8.14 43.41 -5.52
C GLU A 505 9.51 43.58 -4.84
N VAL A 506 9.60 44.32 -3.73
CA VAL A 506 10.89 44.60 -3.07
C VAL A 506 10.91 44.10 -1.64
N ILE A 507 10.00 44.58 -0.78
CA ILE A 507 10.01 44.22 0.65
C ILE A 507 9.72 42.72 0.83
N ARG A 508 8.68 42.20 0.16
CA ARG A 508 8.28 40.81 0.33
C ARG A 508 9.34 39.82 -0.20
N PRO A 509 9.95 39.99 -1.39
CA PRO A 509 11.06 39.13 -1.81
C PRO A 509 12.29 39.26 -0.92
N LEU A 510 12.60 40.45 -0.41
CA LEU A 510 13.73 40.65 0.51
C LEU A 510 13.50 39.91 1.84
N TYR A 511 12.31 40.01 2.41
CA TYR A 511 11.90 39.27 3.60
C TYR A 511 11.95 37.76 3.34
N SER A 512 11.48 37.33 2.17
CA SER A 512 11.55 35.92 1.75
C SER A 512 12.98 35.41 1.69
N ALA A 513 13.90 36.19 1.14
CA ALA A 513 15.30 35.84 1.09
C ALA A 513 15.91 35.79 2.50
N HIS A 514 15.58 36.74 3.37
CA HIS A 514 16.02 36.77 4.77
C HIS A 514 15.59 35.53 5.55
N ILE A 515 14.32 35.13 5.43
CA ILE A 515 13.79 33.93 6.10
C ILE A 515 14.37 32.65 5.48
N ALA A 516 14.45 32.56 4.15
CA ALA A 516 15.07 31.42 3.48
C ALA A 516 16.53 31.23 3.93
N LEU A 517 17.28 32.32 4.10
CA LEU A 517 18.64 32.30 4.64
C LEU A 517 18.67 31.92 6.13
N ARG A 518 17.72 32.37 6.96
CA ARG A 518 17.57 31.93 8.37
C ARG A 518 17.21 30.45 8.49
N GLN A 519 16.53 29.87 7.51
CA GLN A 519 16.22 28.44 7.44
C GLN A 519 17.41 27.57 6.98
N ILE A 520 18.51 28.16 6.49
CA ILE A 520 19.73 27.44 6.16
C ILE A 520 20.46 27.12 7.47
N ARG A 521 20.45 25.85 7.87
CA ARG A 521 21.19 25.37 9.04
C ARG A 521 22.61 24.99 8.60
N LEU A 522 23.60 25.77 9.06
CA LEU A 522 25.01 25.40 8.95
C LEU A 522 25.40 24.44 10.09
N PRO A 523 26.30 23.48 9.85
CA PRO A 523 26.70 22.53 10.88
C PRO A 523 27.32 23.25 12.09
N ARG A 524 26.80 22.99 13.29
CA ARG A 524 27.36 23.55 14.54
C ARG A 524 28.64 22.79 14.93
N ILE A 525 29.73 23.54 15.14
CA ILE A 525 30.97 23.03 15.71
C ILE A 525 31.02 23.42 17.18
N GLU A 526 30.72 22.48 18.08
CA GLU A 526 31.07 22.61 19.50
C GLU A 526 32.38 21.84 19.74
N ASN A 527 33.39 22.50 20.32
CA ASN A 527 34.68 21.90 20.69
C ASN A 527 35.39 21.09 19.58
N GLY A 528 35.37 21.58 18.33
CA GLY A 528 36.15 20.98 17.23
C GLY A 528 35.63 19.63 16.73
N THR A 529 34.44 19.19 17.16
CA THR A 529 33.77 18.00 16.63
C THR A 529 32.38 18.36 16.09
N LEU A 530 32.07 17.88 14.88
CA LEU A 530 30.73 17.94 14.30
C LEU A 530 29.84 16.96 15.09
N VAL A 531 29.05 17.47 16.03
CA VAL A 531 28.05 16.69 16.77
C VAL A 531 26.74 16.65 15.96
N GLU A 532 26.77 16.01 14.79
CA GLU A 532 25.56 15.66 14.04
C GLU A 532 25.40 14.15 14.00
N ASP A 533 24.16 13.65 14.15
CA ASP A 533 23.88 12.22 14.22
C ASP A 533 24.41 11.52 12.96
N PRO A 534 25.29 10.50 13.07
CA PRO A 534 25.94 9.86 11.94
C PRO A 534 24.97 9.23 10.93
N LEU A 535 23.69 9.03 11.29
CA LEU A 535 22.64 8.59 10.39
C LEU A 535 22.05 9.71 9.52
N ILE A 536 22.01 10.96 10.02
CA ILE A 536 21.54 12.13 9.26
C ILE A 536 22.48 12.45 8.10
N ASN A 537 23.78 12.27 8.32
CA ASN A 537 24.83 12.48 7.30
C ASN A 537 24.80 11.47 6.15
N ASN A 538 23.94 10.46 6.19
CA ASN A 538 23.72 9.54 5.05
C ASN A 538 22.77 10.12 4.00
N PHE A 539 22.17 11.29 4.22
CA PHE A 539 21.28 11.88 3.23
C PHE A 539 21.97 13.06 2.54
N VAL A 540 22.18 12.94 1.24
CA VAL A 540 22.81 14.00 0.43
C VAL A 540 21.82 15.15 0.19
N ILE A 541 20.55 14.81 0.02
CA ILE A 541 19.46 15.78 -0.22
C ILE A 541 19.25 16.62 1.04
N GLU A 542 19.41 17.94 0.89
CA GLU A 542 19.26 18.91 1.97
C GLU A 542 17.87 18.87 2.61
N GLU A 543 16.81 18.76 1.80
CA GLU A 543 15.44 18.68 2.29
C GLU A 543 15.22 17.48 3.22
N ILE A 544 15.81 16.33 2.87
CA ILE A 544 15.75 15.14 3.72
C ILE A 544 16.50 15.39 5.03
N ARG A 545 17.70 15.98 4.98
CA ARG A 545 18.47 16.33 6.19
C ARG A 545 17.72 17.30 7.08
N LYS A 546 17.11 18.35 6.50
CA LYS A 546 16.24 19.32 7.20
C LYS A 546 15.06 18.61 7.85
N TYR A 547 14.42 17.68 7.15
CA TYR A 547 13.29 16.92 7.68
C TYR A 547 13.71 15.94 8.78
N ILE A 548 14.77 15.15 8.64
CA ILE A 548 15.15 14.17 9.70
C ILE A 548 15.81 14.82 10.92
N SER A 549 16.44 15.98 10.76
CA SER A 549 17.18 16.63 11.84
C SER A 549 16.27 16.97 13.02
N PRO A 550 16.73 16.85 14.28
CA PRO A 550 15.98 17.32 15.44
C PRO A 550 15.82 18.85 15.43
N LYS A 551 14.61 19.34 15.71
CA LYS A 551 14.28 20.77 15.81
C LYS A 551 14.35 21.17 17.26
N GLU A 552 15.28 22.05 17.60
CA GLU A 552 15.43 22.56 18.96
C GLU A 552 14.32 23.53 19.28
N ASN A 553 13.86 23.58 20.53
CA ASN A 553 12.87 24.58 20.92
C ASN A 553 13.52 25.97 20.88
N ARG A 554 12.86 26.97 20.27
CA ARG A 554 13.40 28.33 20.07
C ARG A 554 13.82 29.01 21.37
N VAL A 555 13.14 28.70 22.47
CA VAL A 555 13.38 29.28 23.81
C VAL A 555 14.37 28.45 24.65
N GLY A 556 14.90 27.34 24.12
CA GLY A 556 15.80 26.43 24.83
C GLY A 556 15.19 25.71 26.05
N LYS A 557 13.88 25.90 26.28
CA LYS A 557 13.11 25.28 27.37
C LYS A 557 12.45 23.99 26.89
N ILE A 558 12.19 23.08 27.83
CA ILE A 558 11.39 21.88 27.56
C ILE A 558 9.98 22.29 27.12
N ASN A 559 9.50 21.72 26.02
CA ASN A 559 8.18 21.99 25.47
C ASN A 559 7.08 21.21 26.21
N ILE A 560 5.85 21.37 25.73
CA ILE A 560 4.64 20.76 26.31
C ILE A 560 4.64 19.23 26.28
N TYR A 561 5.46 18.60 25.43
CA TYR A 561 5.63 17.16 25.36
C TYR A 561 6.68 16.62 26.33
N GLY A 562 7.37 17.50 27.06
CA GLY A 562 8.43 17.08 27.98
C GLY A 562 9.78 16.86 27.30
N THR A 563 9.98 17.35 26.07
CA THR A 563 11.26 17.26 25.34
C THR A 563 11.87 18.64 25.02
N GLY A 564 13.20 18.71 24.96
CA GLY A 564 13.94 19.90 24.52
C GLY A 564 14.08 20.03 22.99
N LYS A 565 13.80 18.94 22.27
CA LYS A 565 13.88 18.86 20.80
C LYS A 565 12.74 18.02 20.25
N ILE A 566 12.26 18.37 19.06
CA ILE A 566 11.26 17.62 18.31
C ILE A 566 11.95 16.80 17.22
N TYR A 567 11.61 15.53 17.09
CA TYR A 567 12.19 14.59 16.13
C TYR A 567 11.15 14.24 15.08
N ASN A 568 11.43 14.33 13.78
CA ASN A 568 10.42 13.98 12.78
C ASN A 568 10.25 12.45 12.66
N THR A 569 9.03 12.03 12.30
CA THR A 569 8.67 10.60 12.25
C THR A 569 9.17 9.94 10.98
N ILE A 570 10.40 9.43 11.05
CA ILE A 570 10.99 8.51 10.08
C ILE A 570 11.65 7.40 10.89
N GLY A 571 11.57 6.15 10.42
CA GLY A 571 12.08 4.97 11.12
C GLY A 571 13.53 5.04 11.61
N HIS A 572 14.36 5.98 11.10
CA HIS A 572 15.69 6.24 11.63
C HIS A 572 15.71 6.54 13.15
N ALA A 573 14.72 7.30 13.64
CA ALA A 573 14.67 7.66 15.06
C ALA A 573 14.33 6.44 15.95
N CYS A 574 13.72 5.40 15.39
CA CYS A 574 13.53 4.12 16.08
C CYS A 574 14.84 3.40 16.40
N VAL A 575 15.90 3.62 15.61
CA VAL A 575 17.23 3.03 15.89
C VAL A 575 17.79 3.63 17.18
N SER A 576 17.63 4.93 17.38
CA SER A 576 18.05 5.64 18.60
C SER A 576 17.14 5.34 19.80
N MET A 577 15.92 4.85 19.55
CA MET A 577 14.92 4.43 20.54
C MET A 577 14.78 2.91 20.65
N LYS A 578 15.82 2.15 20.25
CA LYS A 578 15.78 0.68 20.15
C LYS A 578 15.23 0.01 21.41
N LYS A 579 15.73 0.40 22.58
CA LYS A 579 15.36 -0.22 23.86
C LYS A 579 13.86 -0.07 24.14
N GLU A 580 13.35 1.15 24.05
CA GLU A 580 11.93 1.44 24.22
C GLU A 580 11.04 0.76 23.17
N LEU A 581 11.53 0.66 21.92
CA LEU A 581 10.80 -0.02 20.86
C LEU A 581 10.73 -1.53 21.09
N GLU A 582 11.83 -2.15 21.51
CA GLU A 582 11.87 -3.58 21.87
C GLU A 582 10.96 -3.86 23.08
N GLU A 583 11.01 -3.02 24.11
CA GLU A 583 10.10 -3.10 25.27
C GLU A 583 8.62 -2.97 24.85
N TYR A 584 8.33 -2.05 23.92
CA TYR A 584 7.01 -1.91 23.35
C TYR A 584 6.62 -3.08 22.43
N MET A 585 7.55 -3.76 21.77
CA MET A 585 7.23 -4.89 20.90
C MET A 585 7.27 -6.25 21.60
N GLU A 586 7.71 -6.29 22.85
CA GLU A 586 7.66 -7.48 23.70
C GLU A 586 6.24 -7.73 24.22
N TYR A 587 5.49 -8.59 23.53
CA TYR A 587 4.19 -9.08 23.95
C TYR A 587 3.92 -10.49 23.40
N ASP A 588 3.10 -11.26 24.11
CA ASP A 588 2.71 -12.59 23.67
C ASP A 588 1.62 -12.53 22.60
N ILE A 589 1.81 -13.28 21.52
CA ILE A 589 0.84 -13.41 20.43
C ILE A 589 -0.45 -14.06 20.98
N GLY A 590 -1.60 -13.46 20.69
CA GLY A 590 -2.92 -13.91 21.17
C GLY A 590 -3.26 -13.44 22.59
N SER A 591 -2.30 -12.90 23.35
CA SER A 591 -2.52 -12.37 24.70
C SER A 591 -3.05 -10.94 24.68
N TYR A 592 -3.33 -10.36 25.86
CA TYR A 592 -3.69 -8.96 25.99
C TYR A 592 -2.48 -8.05 25.83
N CYS A 593 -2.61 -6.98 25.05
CA CYS A 593 -1.56 -5.97 24.93
C CYS A 593 -1.22 -5.37 26.30
N LYS A 594 0.07 -5.07 26.53
CA LYS A 594 0.53 -4.33 27.71
C LYS A 594 -0.16 -2.97 27.78
N ASP A 595 -0.35 -2.46 29.00
CA ASP A 595 -0.96 -1.15 29.24
C ASP A 595 0.09 -0.05 29.32
N ASP A 596 0.62 0.34 28.18
CA ASP A 596 1.82 1.16 28.07
C ASP A 596 1.68 2.25 27.00
N TRP A 597 0.50 2.88 26.95
CA TRP A 597 0.23 4.00 26.04
C TRP A 597 1.26 5.14 26.19
N ASN A 598 1.81 5.33 27.39
CA ASN A 598 2.84 6.32 27.69
C ASN A 598 4.17 5.97 27.01
N LEU A 599 4.53 4.69 26.90
CA LEU A 599 5.69 4.22 26.15
C LEU A 599 5.47 4.42 24.64
N ALA A 600 4.29 4.06 24.13
CA ALA A 600 3.92 4.31 22.74
C ALA A 600 3.99 5.81 22.39
N GLN A 601 3.45 6.68 23.24
CA GLN A 601 3.52 8.13 23.05
C GLN A 601 4.95 8.66 23.11
N LYS A 602 5.78 8.11 24.02
CA LYS A 602 7.21 8.46 24.12
C LYS A 602 7.93 8.17 22.80
N LEU A 603 7.69 7.00 22.21
CA LEU A 603 8.23 6.65 20.89
C LEU A 603 7.82 7.68 19.84
N MET A 604 6.52 8.01 19.73
CA MET A 604 6.00 9.00 18.76
C MET A 604 6.64 10.39 18.91
N ILE A 605 6.73 10.90 20.16
CA ILE A 605 7.33 12.22 20.46
C ILE A 605 8.81 12.26 20.05
N HIS A 606 9.50 11.13 20.13
CA HIS A 606 10.90 10.97 19.74
C HIS A 606 11.08 10.54 18.28
N GLY A 607 10.05 10.63 17.44
CA GLY A 607 10.15 10.38 16.00
C GLY A 607 10.10 8.89 15.62
N CYS A 608 9.90 8.00 16.58
CA CYS A 608 9.72 6.57 16.32
C CYS A 608 8.23 6.22 16.36
N ASP A 609 7.61 6.03 15.20
CA ASP A 609 6.22 5.60 15.18
C ASP A 609 6.11 4.17 15.73
N PRO A 610 5.29 3.96 16.79
CA PRO A 610 5.15 2.65 17.40
C PRO A 610 4.57 1.67 16.38
N LEU A 611 5.27 0.55 16.19
CA LEU A 611 4.83 -0.49 15.25
C LEU A 611 3.46 -1.04 15.67
N PRO A 612 2.58 -1.38 14.70
CA PRO A 612 1.23 -1.83 15.04
C PRO A 612 1.29 -3.21 15.72
N ARG A 613 0.80 -3.29 16.96
CA ARG A 613 0.63 -4.56 17.68
C ARG A 613 -0.60 -5.31 17.16
N ARG A 614 -0.48 -5.93 15.97
CA ARG A 614 -1.60 -6.63 15.28
C ARG A 614 -1.92 -8.02 15.85
N ARG A 615 -1.12 -8.50 16.79
CA ARG A 615 -1.18 -9.89 17.29
C ARG A 615 -1.47 -9.97 18.79
N CYS A 616 -1.91 -8.90 19.44
CA CYS A 616 -2.43 -8.92 20.81
C CYS A 616 -3.81 -8.26 20.88
N LEU A 617 -4.59 -8.65 21.90
CA LEU A 617 -5.92 -8.12 22.15
C LEU A 617 -5.82 -6.82 22.95
N THR A 618 -6.31 -5.72 22.38
CA THR A 618 -6.33 -4.43 23.08
C THR A 618 -7.18 -4.51 24.35
N ARG A 619 -6.62 -4.06 25.48
CA ARG A 619 -7.35 -4.03 26.75
C ARG A 619 -8.38 -2.91 26.75
N ALA A 620 -9.64 -3.28 26.96
CA ALA A 620 -10.72 -2.33 27.27
C ALA A 620 -10.88 -2.15 28.79
N SER A 621 -11.65 -1.13 29.21
CA SER A 621 -12.07 -1.04 30.62
C SER A 621 -12.95 -2.24 30.98
N LYS A 622 -12.73 -2.84 32.16
CA LYS A 622 -13.57 -3.94 32.68
C LYS A 622 -15.02 -3.52 32.92
N LEU A 623 -15.24 -2.23 33.17
CA LEU A 623 -16.53 -1.65 33.44
C LEU A 623 -16.87 -0.74 32.25
N TYR A 624 -17.49 -1.32 31.23
CA TYR A 624 -18.06 -0.54 30.12
C TYR A 624 -19.49 -0.15 30.45
N LEU A 625 -19.78 1.14 30.44
CA LEU A 625 -21.14 1.66 30.56
C LEU A 625 -21.55 2.38 29.30
N LYS A 626 -22.83 2.24 28.96
CA LYS A 626 -23.44 2.88 27.80
C LYS A 626 -23.14 4.40 27.83
N PRO A 627 -22.55 4.96 26.75
CA PRO A 627 -22.28 6.39 26.68
C PRO A 627 -23.58 7.19 26.69
N TYR A 628 -23.49 8.46 27.09
CA TYR A 628 -24.60 9.41 26.97
C TYR A 628 -25.04 9.56 25.51
N SER A 629 -26.27 10.04 25.31
CA SER A 629 -26.71 10.43 23.97
C SER A 629 -25.79 11.51 23.40
N ILE A 630 -25.65 11.58 22.06
CA ILE A 630 -24.71 12.51 21.43
C ILE A 630 -24.91 13.96 21.89
N ASN A 631 -26.15 14.41 22.04
CA ASN A 631 -26.47 15.78 22.45
C ASN A 631 -26.05 16.05 23.91
N GLU A 632 -26.19 15.07 24.79
CA GLU A 632 -25.77 15.19 26.19
C GLU A 632 -24.26 15.03 26.34
N SER A 633 -23.64 14.13 25.58
CA SER A 633 -22.22 13.81 25.67
C SER A 633 -21.33 14.98 25.28
N LEU A 634 -21.81 15.91 24.43
CA LEU A 634 -21.04 17.10 24.05
C LEU A 634 -20.71 18.00 25.25
N TRP A 635 -21.59 18.13 26.25
CA TRP A 635 -21.43 19.11 27.33
C TRP A 635 -21.51 18.52 28.73
N ARG A 636 -21.48 17.19 28.85
CA ARG A 636 -21.46 16.47 30.11
C ARG A 636 -20.11 15.77 30.27
N ILE A 637 -19.57 15.77 31.49
CA ILE A 637 -18.37 14.98 31.80
C ILE A 637 -18.71 13.49 31.60
N PRO A 638 -17.96 12.75 30.76
CA PRO A 638 -18.19 11.32 30.56
C PRO A 638 -17.93 10.50 31.82
N ASP A 639 -18.48 9.28 31.87
CA ASP A 639 -18.20 8.35 32.97
C ASP A 639 -16.72 7.94 32.95
N GLY A 640 -15.99 8.29 34.02
CA GLY A 640 -14.57 7.97 34.17
C GLY A 640 -14.28 6.46 34.19
N ARG A 641 -15.26 5.59 34.47
CA ARG A 641 -15.07 4.13 34.42
C ARG A 641 -14.76 3.61 33.02
N ASN A 642 -15.13 4.35 31.97
CA ASN A 642 -14.78 4.02 30.59
C ASN A 642 -13.31 4.38 30.23
N VAL A 643 -12.55 4.96 31.16
CA VAL A 643 -11.16 5.37 30.98
C VAL A 643 -10.21 4.45 31.75
N ARG A 644 -9.05 4.15 31.15
CA ARG A 644 -7.99 3.35 31.78
C ARG A 644 -7.02 4.26 32.53
N TRP A 645 -7.20 4.35 33.84
CA TRP A 645 -6.48 5.32 34.67
C TRP A 645 -5.07 4.92 35.08
N SER A 646 -4.65 3.67 34.86
CA SER A 646 -3.42 3.01 35.36
C SER A 646 -2.15 3.87 35.29
N ASN A 647 -1.91 4.54 34.16
CA ASN A 647 -0.72 5.36 33.91
C ASN A 647 -0.93 6.88 34.07
N TYR A 648 -2.05 7.29 34.68
CA TYR A 648 -2.33 8.69 35.02
C TYR A 648 -2.20 8.93 36.52
N GLN A 649 -1.83 10.15 36.89
CA GLN A 649 -1.78 10.57 38.30
C GLN A 649 -3.18 10.68 38.91
N CYS A 650 -4.13 11.24 38.16
CA CYS A 650 -5.54 11.25 38.51
C CYS A 650 -6.21 9.91 38.17
N ARG A 651 -7.26 9.56 38.91
CA ARG A 651 -8.04 8.31 38.73
C ARG A 651 -9.50 8.54 38.31
N ASN A 652 -9.89 9.79 38.12
CA ASN A 652 -11.21 10.20 37.63
C ASN A 652 -11.14 11.65 37.09
N PHE A 653 -12.20 12.10 36.44
CA PHE A 653 -12.27 13.45 35.87
C PHE A 653 -12.42 14.54 36.94
N GLU A 654 -13.02 14.22 38.10
CA GLU A 654 -13.15 15.16 39.22
C GLU A 654 -11.77 15.56 39.77
N CYS A 655 -10.83 14.62 39.83
CA CYS A 655 -9.44 14.89 40.18
C CYS A 655 -8.79 15.88 39.21
N LEU A 656 -9.05 15.73 37.91
CA LEU A 656 -8.52 16.62 36.87
C LEU A 656 -9.17 18.02 36.89
N ALA A 657 -10.47 18.09 37.18
CA ALA A 657 -11.20 19.35 37.32
C ALA A 657 -10.88 20.10 38.63
N SER A 658 -10.35 19.42 39.65
CA SER A 658 -9.99 20.03 40.92
C SER A 658 -8.88 21.10 40.74
N LYS A 659 -8.97 22.22 41.47
CA LYS A 659 -8.09 23.40 41.35
C LYS A 659 -6.65 23.15 41.84
N ASN A 660 -5.88 22.28 41.20
CA ASN A 660 -4.46 22.09 41.50
C ASN A 660 -3.59 21.98 40.23
N PRO A 661 -2.73 22.98 39.93
CA PRO A 661 -1.91 22.98 38.73
C PRO A 661 -0.85 21.87 38.70
N ARG A 662 -0.60 21.17 39.82
CA ARG A 662 0.38 20.07 39.91
C ARG A 662 -0.15 18.68 39.54
N ARG A 663 -1.46 18.51 39.24
CA ARG A 663 -2.11 17.18 39.20
C ARG A 663 -2.46 16.60 37.83
N GLY A 664 -2.20 17.27 36.71
CA GLY A 664 -2.62 16.72 35.43
C GLY A 664 -2.16 17.47 34.19
N TYR A 665 -2.38 18.77 34.03
CA TYR A 665 -1.87 19.52 32.87
C TYR A 665 -2.03 21.01 33.12
N SER A 666 -0.95 21.80 33.08
CA SER A 666 -1.00 23.23 33.46
C SER A 666 -1.35 24.18 32.31
N LYS A 667 -1.32 23.70 31.06
CA LYS A 667 -1.56 24.54 29.88
C LYS A 667 -3.02 24.64 29.45
N CYS A 668 -3.94 23.87 30.04
CA CYS A 668 -5.38 24.01 29.83
C CYS A 668 -6.12 24.24 31.14
N THR A 669 -6.10 25.48 31.61
CA THR A 669 -6.88 25.91 32.78
C THR A 669 -8.37 25.79 32.47
N GLY A 670 -9.09 24.99 33.25
CA GLY A 670 -10.52 24.75 33.04
C GLY A 670 -10.86 23.62 32.07
N CYS A 671 -9.85 22.94 31.50
CA CYS A 671 -10.11 21.64 30.88
C CYS A 671 -10.79 20.72 31.90
N PHE A 672 -11.77 19.94 31.44
CA PHE A 672 -12.63 19.07 32.28
C PHE A 672 -13.70 19.81 33.11
N GLU A 673 -13.77 21.15 33.08
CA GLU A 673 -14.89 21.92 33.63
C GLU A 673 -15.87 22.29 32.51
N MET A 674 -16.86 21.43 32.22
CA MET A 674 -17.73 21.59 31.04
C MET A 674 -18.51 22.91 31.00
N GLU A 675 -18.85 23.48 32.16
CA GLU A 675 -19.51 24.78 32.25
C GLU A 675 -18.64 25.92 31.70
N LYS A 676 -17.32 25.87 31.93
CA LYS A 676 -16.37 26.85 31.39
C LYS A 676 -16.05 26.58 29.93
N GLU A 677 -15.87 25.31 29.56
CA GLU A 677 -15.64 24.91 28.16
C GLU A 677 -16.81 25.34 27.27
N ARG A 678 -18.06 25.28 27.78
CA ARG A 678 -19.26 25.76 27.08
C ARG A 678 -19.25 27.27 26.84
N LEU A 679 -18.39 28.07 27.45
CA LEU A 679 -18.37 29.52 27.14
C LEU A 679 -17.40 29.89 26.00
N LYS A 680 -16.52 28.97 25.60
CA LYS A 680 -15.51 29.24 24.58
C LYS A 680 -16.15 29.47 23.19
N TRP A 681 -15.69 30.51 22.50
CA TRP A 681 -16.12 30.95 21.16
C TRP A 681 -17.60 31.35 21.01
N VAL A 682 -18.34 31.52 22.12
CA VAL A 682 -19.76 31.90 22.12
C VAL A 682 -19.98 33.36 22.47
N THR A 683 -19.36 33.85 23.54
CA THR A 683 -19.55 35.23 24.01
C THR A 683 -18.45 36.12 23.45
N ASN A 684 -18.84 37.31 23.01
CA ASN A 684 -17.87 38.34 22.63
C ASN A 684 -17.06 38.73 23.87
N THR A 685 -15.78 38.41 23.87
CA THR A 685 -14.86 38.85 24.90
C THR A 685 -14.42 40.29 24.57
N SER A 686 -13.97 41.02 25.58
CA SER A 686 -13.45 42.38 25.38
C SER A 686 -12.12 42.43 24.61
N LEU A 687 -11.56 41.28 24.20
CA LEU A 687 -10.28 41.20 23.54
C LEU A 687 -10.47 41.08 22.01
N PRO A 688 -9.88 41.98 21.21
CA PRO A 688 -10.09 42.02 19.75
C PRO A 688 -9.51 40.83 18.98
N ILE A 689 -8.87 39.88 19.68
CA ILE A 689 -8.24 38.67 19.13
C ILE A 689 -9.17 37.45 19.14
N ASP A 690 -10.30 37.50 19.84
CA ASP A 690 -11.21 36.36 19.92
C ASP A 690 -12.21 36.39 18.75
N PHE A 691 -12.18 35.34 17.93
CA PHE A 691 -13.10 35.19 16.80
C PHE A 691 -14.22 34.23 17.19
N MET A 692 -15.47 34.67 17.02
CA MET A 692 -16.62 33.81 17.30
C MET A 692 -16.81 32.81 16.15
N ILE A 693 -17.21 31.57 16.48
CA ILE A 693 -17.47 30.54 15.46
C ILE A 693 -18.54 31.01 14.46
N LYS A 694 -19.58 31.71 14.94
CA LYS A 694 -20.63 32.26 14.08
C LYS A 694 -20.08 33.25 13.05
N ASP A 695 -19.17 34.13 13.46
CA ASP A 695 -18.57 35.13 12.56
C ASP A 695 -17.67 34.46 11.52
N VAL A 696 -16.91 33.44 11.92
CA VAL A 696 -16.02 32.69 11.01
C VAL A 696 -16.84 31.95 9.97
N LEU A 697 -17.90 31.24 10.38
CA LEU A 697 -18.76 30.49 9.47
C LEU A 697 -19.62 31.39 8.57
N ALA A 698 -19.94 32.61 9.02
CA ALA A 698 -20.67 33.59 8.22
C ALA A 698 -19.88 34.11 7.01
N ILE A 699 -18.55 33.96 7.00
CA ILE A 699 -17.71 34.35 5.85
C ILE A 699 -18.00 33.46 4.65
N LYS A 700 -18.26 32.16 4.89
CA LYS A 700 -18.54 31.15 3.85
C LYS A 700 -19.72 30.25 4.29
N PRO A 701 -20.95 30.78 4.29
CA PRO A 701 -22.10 30.08 4.85
C PRO A 701 -22.39 28.79 4.07
N GLY A 702 -22.46 27.66 4.79
CA GLY A 702 -22.77 26.35 4.21
C GLY A 702 -21.59 25.65 3.51
N GLU A 703 -20.43 26.29 3.39
CA GLU A 703 -19.26 25.69 2.71
C GLU A 703 -18.40 24.84 3.66
N MET A 704 -18.36 25.17 4.96
CA MET A 704 -17.54 24.47 5.95
C MET A 704 -18.25 23.21 6.45
N ARG A 705 -17.73 22.02 6.14
CA ARG A 705 -18.36 20.74 6.51
C ARG A 705 -17.41 19.81 7.24
N ILE A 706 -16.13 19.84 6.88
CA ILE A 706 -15.10 19.03 7.50
C ILE A 706 -13.85 19.84 7.81
N GLY A 707 -13.28 19.65 9.00
CA GLY A 707 -12.07 20.33 9.39
C GLY A 707 -11.21 19.59 10.40
N LEU A 708 -10.06 20.17 10.68
CA LEU A 708 -9.07 19.69 11.64
C LEU A 708 -8.89 20.73 12.74
N ASP A 709 -9.01 20.31 13.98
CA ASP A 709 -8.64 21.09 15.16
C ASP A 709 -7.28 20.60 15.66
N PHE A 710 -6.25 21.35 15.32
CA PHE A 710 -4.86 21.05 15.60
C PHE A 710 -4.43 21.74 16.89
N GLY A 711 -4.71 21.07 18.00
CA GLY A 711 -4.41 21.53 19.35
C GLY A 711 -4.44 20.39 20.37
N VAL A 712 -4.35 20.72 21.66
CA VAL A 712 -4.58 19.76 22.74
C VAL A 712 -5.66 20.30 23.66
N GLY A 713 -6.68 19.48 23.88
CA GLY A 713 -7.80 19.82 24.74
C GLY A 713 -8.81 18.67 24.80
N THR A 714 -9.99 18.95 25.33
CA THR A 714 -11.05 17.96 25.52
C THR A 714 -11.95 17.77 24.30
N GLY A 715 -11.65 18.41 23.16
CA GLY A 715 -12.49 18.42 21.94
C GLY A 715 -13.59 19.49 21.94
N THR A 716 -13.44 20.57 22.71
CA THR A 716 -14.48 21.60 22.85
C THR A 716 -14.78 22.35 21.56
N PHE A 717 -13.76 22.63 20.75
CA PHE A 717 -13.98 23.24 19.43
C PHE A 717 -14.77 22.31 18.51
N ALA A 718 -14.39 21.02 18.45
CA ALA A 718 -15.14 20.02 17.71
C ALA A 718 -16.59 19.86 18.19
N ALA A 719 -16.83 19.91 19.51
CA ALA A 719 -18.19 19.90 20.06
C ALA A 719 -19.03 21.09 19.58
N ARG A 720 -18.44 22.29 19.54
CA ARG A 720 -19.11 23.50 19.06
C ARG A 720 -19.45 23.45 17.58
N MET A 721 -18.50 22.98 16.79
CA MET A 721 -18.67 22.82 15.35
C MET A 721 -19.72 21.75 15.04
N ARG A 722 -19.80 20.69 15.86
CA ARG A 722 -20.81 19.63 15.73
C ARG A 722 -22.23 20.11 15.96
N GLU A 723 -22.46 21.05 16.87
CA GLU A 723 -23.78 21.69 17.05
C GLU A 723 -24.25 22.47 15.81
N LEU A 724 -23.32 22.79 14.91
CA LEU A 724 -23.56 23.48 13.64
C LEU A 724 -23.37 22.53 12.44
N ASP A 725 -23.46 21.21 12.68
CA ASP A 725 -23.31 20.14 11.69
C ASP A 725 -21.96 20.10 10.96
N VAL A 726 -20.91 20.68 11.54
CA VAL A 726 -19.55 20.62 11.00
C VAL A 726 -18.76 19.52 11.72
N THR A 727 -18.18 18.61 10.95
CA THR A 727 -17.38 17.49 11.48
C THR A 727 -15.93 17.92 11.65
N ILE A 728 -15.44 17.88 12.88
CA ILE A 728 -14.06 18.22 13.20
C ILE A 728 -13.32 17.00 13.73
N VAL A 729 -12.16 16.74 13.14
CA VAL A 729 -11.17 15.82 13.69
C VAL A 729 -10.25 16.61 14.61
N SER A 730 -10.16 16.25 15.89
CA SER A 730 -9.30 16.95 16.86
C SER A 730 -8.03 16.15 17.10
N THR A 731 -6.85 16.77 16.91
CA THR A 731 -5.61 16.13 17.33
C THR A 731 -5.59 15.94 18.85
N ALA A 732 -5.07 14.82 19.32
CA ALA A 732 -5.07 14.52 20.74
C ALA A 732 -3.83 13.70 21.13
N LEU A 733 -3.15 14.15 22.17
CA LEU A 733 -2.12 13.39 22.87
C LEU A 733 -2.48 13.35 24.35
N ASN A 734 -2.19 12.25 25.01
CA ASN A 734 -2.49 12.04 26.42
C ASN A 734 -1.39 12.70 27.29
N LEU A 735 -1.41 14.03 27.34
CA LEU A 735 -0.45 14.83 28.12
C LEU A 735 -0.87 14.85 29.59
N ARG A 736 -0.52 13.77 30.32
CA ARG A 736 -0.84 13.58 31.76
C ARG A 736 -2.35 13.59 32.10
N ALA A 737 -3.21 13.64 31.09
CA ALA A 737 -4.66 13.46 31.16
C ALA A 737 -5.15 12.68 29.91
N PRO A 738 -6.29 11.96 30.01
CA PRO A 738 -6.81 11.07 28.96
C PRO A 738 -7.62 11.85 27.91
N PHE A 739 -6.95 12.70 27.12
CA PHE A 739 -7.60 13.56 26.14
C PHE A 739 -8.23 12.77 24.98
N ASN A 740 -7.57 11.72 24.50
CA ASN A 740 -8.10 10.87 23.42
C ASN A 740 -9.41 10.21 23.84
N GLU A 741 -9.43 9.60 25.03
CA GLU A 741 -10.60 8.95 25.59
C GLU A 741 -11.71 9.97 25.89
N MET A 742 -11.36 11.16 26.41
CA MET A 742 -12.32 12.24 26.64
C MET A 742 -13.03 12.68 25.36
N ILE A 743 -12.29 12.90 24.26
CA ILE A 743 -12.86 13.31 22.97
C ILE A 743 -13.77 12.20 22.43
N ALA A 744 -13.30 10.95 22.43
CA ALA A 744 -14.07 9.80 21.95
C ALA A 744 -15.38 9.61 22.74
N LEU A 745 -15.34 9.71 24.07
CA LEU A 745 -16.51 9.54 24.92
C LEU A 745 -17.54 10.67 24.80
N ARG A 746 -17.16 11.81 24.22
CA ARG A 746 -18.09 12.89 23.84
C ARG A 746 -18.77 12.64 22.48
N GLY A 747 -18.39 11.57 21.76
CA GLY A 747 -18.86 11.26 20.41
C GLY A 747 -18.15 12.06 19.32
N LEU A 748 -16.91 12.50 19.60
CA LEU A 748 -16.07 13.29 18.70
C LEU A 748 -14.88 12.44 18.20
N ILE A 749 -14.15 12.92 17.20
CA ILE A 749 -13.09 12.15 16.53
C ILE A 749 -11.71 12.61 17.04
N PRO A 750 -11.03 11.84 17.92
CA PRO A 750 -9.64 12.09 18.25
C PRO A 750 -8.70 11.53 17.17
N LEU A 751 -7.72 12.33 16.75
CA LEU A 751 -6.61 11.91 15.92
C LEU A 751 -5.34 11.85 16.76
N TYR A 752 -4.84 10.64 16.99
CA TYR A 752 -3.65 10.39 17.79
C TYR A 752 -2.38 10.66 16.96
N VAL A 753 -1.93 11.92 16.98
CA VAL A 753 -0.84 12.43 16.13
C VAL A 753 0.02 13.45 16.88
N THR A 754 1.31 13.53 16.58
CA THR A 754 2.24 14.53 17.11
C THR A 754 2.49 15.68 16.12
N LEU A 755 3.03 16.81 16.58
CA LEU A 755 3.31 18.02 15.76
C LEU A 755 4.22 17.78 14.53
N ASN A 756 5.02 16.73 14.58
CA ASN A 756 6.12 16.40 13.67
C ASN A 756 5.78 15.25 12.70
N GLN A 757 4.57 14.71 12.81
CA GLN A 757 4.04 13.71 11.90
C GLN A 757 3.37 14.39 10.71
N ARG A 758 3.55 13.80 9.53
CA ARG A 758 2.71 14.14 8.38
C ARG A 758 1.28 13.70 8.66
N LEU A 759 0.34 14.61 8.49
CA LEU A 759 -1.07 14.40 8.74
C LEU A 759 -1.65 13.34 7.79
N PRO A 760 -2.38 12.32 8.30
CA PRO A 760 -2.89 11.20 7.52
C PRO A 760 -4.18 11.55 6.75
N PHE A 761 -4.24 12.74 6.15
CA PHE A 761 -5.31 13.17 5.25
C PHE A 761 -4.79 13.22 3.81
N PHE A 762 -5.66 12.95 2.85
CA PHE A 762 -5.34 13.15 1.43
C PHE A 762 -5.32 14.64 1.10
N ASP A 763 -4.65 14.99 0.00
CA ASP A 763 -4.42 16.38 -0.40
C ASP A 763 -5.75 17.07 -0.74
N ASN A 764 -5.89 18.35 -0.35
CA ASN A 764 -7.05 19.21 -0.62
C ASN A 764 -8.40 18.62 -0.15
N THR A 765 -8.45 18.03 1.04
CA THR A 765 -9.67 17.38 1.58
C THR A 765 -10.37 18.16 2.68
N LEU A 766 -9.73 19.08 3.37
CA LEU A 766 -10.33 19.80 4.50
C LEU A 766 -10.84 21.19 4.11
N ASP A 767 -11.98 21.60 4.66
CA ASP A 767 -12.56 22.93 4.47
C ASP A 767 -11.99 23.93 5.49
N LEU A 768 -11.60 23.44 6.68
CA LEU A 768 -11.12 24.27 7.79
C LEU A 768 -9.95 23.59 8.53
N ILE A 769 -8.92 24.36 8.85
CA ILE A 769 -7.91 24.00 9.87
C ILE A 769 -7.96 25.06 10.96
N HIS A 770 -8.16 24.63 12.19
CA HIS A 770 -8.18 25.47 13.38
C HIS A 770 -7.01 25.11 14.29
N THR A 771 -6.39 26.09 14.93
CA THR A 771 -5.41 25.87 16.00
C THR A 771 -5.61 26.86 17.13
N ALA A 772 -5.56 26.40 18.38
CA ALA A 772 -5.71 27.25 19.56
C ALA A 772 -4.81 26.81 20.73
N GLY A 773 -4.07 27.74 21.32
CA GLY A 773 -3.42 27.59 22.63
C GLY A 773 -2.36 26.48 22.77
N PHE A 774 -2.03 25.80 21.68
CA PHE A 774 -1.13 24.65 21.64
C PHE A 774 0.19 24.97 20.96
N MET A 775 0.10 25.57 19.77
CA MET A 775 1.24 26.15 19.07
C MET A 775 1.53 27.55 19.62
N ASP A 776 2.74 27.76 20.09
CA ASP A 776 3.19 29.06 20.60
C ASP A 776 4.67 29.29 20.26
N GLY A 777 5.23 30.42 20.71
CA GLY A 777 6.58 30.88 20.37
C GLY A 777 7.74 29.96 20.79
N TRP A 778 7.47 28.82 21.43
CA TRP A 778 8.50 27.77 21.59
C TRP A 778 8.83 27.04 20.26
N ILE A 779 7.92 27.05 19.28
CA ILE A 779 8.08 26.36 18.00
C ILE A 779 9.20 27.00 17.17
N ASP A 780 10.09 26.17 16.65
CA ASP A 780 11.14 26.56 15.72
C ASP A 780 10.57 26.92 14.33
N LEU A 781 11.19 27.86 13.62
CA LEU A 781 10.67 28.33 12.32
C LEU A 781 10.69 27.22 11.27
N GLN A 782 11.69 26.33 11.29
CA GLN A 782 11.75 25.20 10.37
C GLN A 782 10.70 24.14 10.72
N LEU A 783 10.42 23.93 12.01
CA LEU A 783 9.30 23.07 12.43
C LEU A 783 7.96 23.64 11.96
N LEU A 784 7.75 24.95 12.16
CA LEU A 784 6.53 25.62 11.71
C LEU A 784 6.37 25.55 10.20
N ASP A 785 7.47 25.66 9.45
CA ASP A 785 7.44 25.54 7.98
C ASP A 785 6.86 24.20 7.53
N PHE A 786 7.38 23.10 8.07
CA PHE A 786 6.86 21.76 7.77
C PHE A 786 5.38 21.60 8.14
N ILE A 787 4.97 22.15 9.29
CA ILE A 787 3.56 22.14 9.72
C ILE A 787 2.68 22.90 8.71
N LEU A 788 3.10 24.09 8.30
CA LEU A 788 2.32 24.93 7.41
C LEU A 788 2.22 24.37 5.99
N PHE A 789 3.30 23.77 5.46
CA PHE A 789 3.23 23.07 4.18
C PHE A 789 2.29 21.87 4.21
N ASP A 790 2.26 21.13 5.32
CA ASP A 790 1.36 19.98 5.44
C ASP A 790 -0.10 20.41 5.67
N TRP A 791 -0.33 21.50 6.40
CA TRP A 791 -1.65 22.14 6.50
C TRP A 791 -2.13 22.66 5.16
N ASP A 792 -1.27 23.36 4.41
CA ASP A 792 -1.58 23.84 3.08
C ASP A 792 -1.90 22.67 2.14
N ARG A 793 -1.18 21.55 2.23
CA ARG A 793 -1.43 20.35 1.43
C ARG A 793 -2.85 19.81 1.63
N ILE A 794 -3.32 19.69 2.87
CA ILE A 794 -4.62 19.07 3.19
C ILE A 794 -5.80 20.04 3.09
N LEU A 795 -5.56 21.34 3.24
CA LEU A 795 -6.60 22.37 3.09
C LEU A 795 -6.97 22.51 1.61
N ARG A 796 -8.25 22.46 1.26
CA ARG A 796 -8.69 22.60 -0.14
C ARG A 796 -8.67 24.07 -0.61
N PRO A 797 -8.62 24.34 -1.92
CA PRO A 797 -8.85 25.69 -2.44
C PRO A 797 -10.16 26.28 -1.90
N GLY A 798 -10.11 27.51 -1.37
CA GLY A 798 -11.23 28.16 -0.70
C GLY A 798 -11.44 27.73 0.76
N GLY A 799 -10.65 26.79 1.28
CA GLY A 799 -10.67 26.41 2.70
C GLY A 799 -10.04 27.48 3.60
N LEU A 800 -10.42 27.48 4.87
CA LEU A 800 -9.99 28.45 5.87
C LEU A 800 -8.92 27.88 6.81
N LEU A 801 -7.84 28.65 7.01
CA LEU A 801 -6.88 28.47 8.10
C LEU A 801 -7.21 29.49 9.20
N TRP A 802 -7.60 28.99 10.36
CA TRP A 802 -7.96 29.76 11.54
C TRP A 802 -6.92 29.55 12.64
N ILE A 803 -6.12 30.60 12.87
CA ILE A 803 -5.14 30.68 13.95
C ILE A 803 -5.78 31.47 15.10
N ASP A 804 -6.01 30.82 16.23
CA ASP A 804 -6.64 31.42 17.42
C ASP A 804 -5.62 31.56 18.55
N ARG A 805 -5.33 32.81 18.96
CA ARG A 805 -4.48 33.15 20.10
C ARG A 805 -3.09 32.49 20.09
N PHE A 806 -2.45 32.43 18.92
CA PHE A 806 -1.03 32.08 18.83
C PHE A 806 -0.22 33.13 19.59
N PHE A 807 0.63 32.75 20.54
CA PHE A 807 1.41 33.73 21.29
C PHE A 807 2.91 33.55 21.09
N CYS A 808 3.63 34.66 20.98
CA CYS A 808 5.08 34.69 20.83
C CYS A 808 5.68 35.90 21.55
N LEU A 809 7.02 35.98 21.62
CA LEU A 809 7.69 37.20 22.03
C LEU A 809 7.48 38.27 20.96
N ARG A 810 7.30 39.53 21.38
CA ARG A 810 7.07 40.66 20.44
C ARG A 810 8.18 40.77 19.39
N LYS A 811 9.43 40.48 19.75
CA LYS A 811 10.58 40.48 18.83
C LYS A 811 10.54 39.37 17.76
N ASP A 812 9.79 38.30 17.99
CA ASP A 812 9.67 37.16 17.08
C ASP A 812 8.38 37.24 16.24
N LEU A 813 7.54 38.25 16.49
CA LEU A 813 6.22 38.37 15.86
C LEU A 813 6.34 38.41 14.34
N ASP A 814 7.21 39.26 13.80
CA ASP A 814 7.33 39.44 12.35
C ASP A 814 7.77 38.15 11.65
N ASP A 815 8.72 37.40 12.23
CA ASP A 815 9.16 36.10 11.72
C ASP A 815 7.96 35.15 11.59
N PHE A 816 7.15 35.02 12.65
CA PHE A 816 5.96 34.15 12.64
C PHE A 816 4.89 34.65 11.67
N MET A 817 4.66 35.95 11.59
CA MET A 817 3.70 36.54 10.67
C MET A 817 4.06 36.22 9.22
N TYR A 818 5.34 36.31 8.87
CA TYR A 818 5.81 35.96 7.55
C TYR A 818 5.56 34.49 7.20
N MET A 819 5.84 33.57 8.13
CA MET A 819 5.59 32.14 7.93
C MET A 819 4.14 31.85 7.53
N PHE A 820 3.16 32.57 8.10
CA PHE A 820 1.76 32.42 7.71
C PHE A 820 1.41 33.09 6.36
N LEU A 821 2.11 34.16 5.99
CA LEU A 821 1.82 34.96 4.79
C LEU A 821 2.53 34.47 3.51
N GLN A 822 3.56 33.63 3.61
CA GLN A 822 4.29 33.11 2.45
C GLN A 822 3.40 32.29 1.49
N PHE A 823 2.34 31.65 1.98
CA PHE A 823 1.41 30.82 1.22
C PHE A 823 0.40 31.60 0.36
N ARG A 824 0.48 32.94 0.38
CA ARG A 824 -0.40 33.87 -0.36
C ARG A 824 -1.89 33.69 -0.04
N TYR A 825 -2.20 33.37 1.21
CA TYR A 825 -3.59 33.25 1.65
C TYR A 825 -4.29 34.61 1.62
N ARG A 826 -5.58 34.60 1.25
CA ARG A 826 -6.43 35.77 1.34
C ARG A 826 -6.78 36.01 2.80
N LYS A 827 -6.44 37.18 3.33
CA LYS A 827 -6.72 37.56 4.71
C LYS A 827 -8.18 38.04 4.84
N HIS A 828 -8.95 37.37 5.70
CA HIS A 828 -10.31 37.79 6.08
C HIS A 828 -10.31 38.60 7.36
N LYS A 829 -9.64 38.10 8.41
CA LYS A 829 -9.53 38.77 9.70
C LYS A 829 -8.14 38.57 10.28
N TRP A 830 -7.62 39.57 10.97
CA TRP A 830 -6.30 39.53 11.58
C TRP A 830 -6.24 40.52 12.73
N SER A 831 -5.76 40.08 13.88
CA SER A 831 -5.72 40.89 15.10
C SER A 831 -4.51 40.53 15.94
N ILE A 832 -3.91 41.54 16.57
CA ILE A 832 -2.77 41.39 17.45
C ILE A 832 -3.09 42.14 18.74
N ALA A 833 -2.88 41.48 19.88
CA ALA A 833 -3.10 42.09 21.19
C ALA A 833 -1.95 41.76 22.16
N PRO A 834 -1.62 42.65 23.10
CA PRO A 834 -0.61 42.37 24.11
C PRO A 834 -1.09 41.27 25.07
N LYS A 835 -0.22 40.31 25.36
CA LYS A 835 -0.40 39.29 26.41
C LYS A 835 0.30 39.71 27.71
N SER A 836 1.50 40.27 27.58
CA SER A 836 2.30 40.90 28.65
C SER A 836 3.22 41.95 28.02
N ASN A 837 4.13 42.56 28.79
CA ASN A 837 5.03 43.60 28.28
C ASN A 837 5.84 43.14 27.04
N ASP A 838 6.28 41.88 27.03
CA ASP A 838 7.15 41.33 25.98
C ASP A 838 6.48 40.25 25.13
N GLN A 839 5.22 39.89 25.40
CA GLN A 839 4.48 38.85 24.68
C GLN A 839 3.23 39.40 24.01
N VAL A 840 2.91 38.86 22.85
CA VAL A 840 1.73 39.22 22.04
C VAL A 840 0.94 37.97 21.69
N TYR A 841 -0.37 38.15 21.50
CA TYR A 841 -1.26 37.21 20.85
C TYR A 841 -1.49 37.64 19.40
N LEU A 842 -1.54 36.66 18.51
CA LEU A 842 -1.89 36.77 17.11
C LEU A 842 -3.08 35.84 16.85
N SER A 843 -4.14 36.41 16.29
CA SER A 843 -5.27 35.65 15.73
C SER A 843 -5.49 36.04 14.28
N ALA A 844 -5.65 35.05 13.41
CA ALA A 844 -5.77 35.23 11.98
C ALA A 844 -6.77 34.24 11.36
N LEU A 845 -7.52 34.72 10.38
CA LEU A 845 -8.39 33.91 9.55
C LEU A 845 -8.00 34.16 8.09
N LEU A 846 -7.53 33.10 7.45
CA LEU A 846 -6.87 33.14 6.16
C LEU A 846 -7.55 32.12 5.22
N GLU A 847 -7.73 32.44 3.95
CA GLU A 847 -8.34 31.56 2.95
C GLU A 847 -7.30 31.14 1.91
N LYS A 848 -7.24 29.83 1.63
CA LYS A 848 -6.33 29.28 0.62
C LYS A 848 -6.81 29.66 -0.79
N PRO A 849 -5.99 30.33 -1.61
CA PRO A 849 -6.36 30.66 -2.98
C PRO A 849 -6.39 29.40 -3.86
N PRO A 850 -7.16 29.40 -4.97
CA PRO A 850 -6.95 28.43 -6.03
C PRO A 850 -5.56 28.63 -6.63
N ARG A 851 -4.79 27.53 -6.75
CA ARG A 851 -3.52 27.48 -7.46
C ARG A 851 -3.73 26.53 -8.64
N SER A 852 -3.99 27.06 -9.82
CA SER A 852 -3.98 26.26 -11.06
C SER A 852 -2.53 25.89 -11.39
N LEU A 853 -2.32 24.69 -11.91
CA LEU A 853 -1.07 24.31 -12.56
C LEU A 853 -0.75 25.24 -13.74
#